data_AF-A0AAP0FYT9-F1
#
_entry.id   AF-A0AAP0FYT9-F1
#
_cell.length_a   1.000
_cell.length_b   1.000
_cell.length_c   1.000
_cell.angle_alpha   90.00
_cell.angle_beta   90.00
_cell.angle_gamma   90.00
#
_symmetry.space_group_name_H-M   'P 1'
#
loop_
_entity.id
_entity.type
_entity.pdbx_description
1 polymer ?
#
loop_
_entity_poly.entity_id
_entity_poly.type
_entity_poly.pdbx_seq_one_letter_code
_entity_poly.pdbx_strand_id
1 'polypeptide(L)'
;MEGGSATAENVAAAISVSLDCASSPDARRSAVGYLESVKAGDIRVLANTSLLLIRKDCSSEIRLHGFKMLQHLVRLRWHEFSIQECNDFAKGSISLIMEMANPHEEWALKSQSTALVAEVVRREGVVLWQELLPSLVSLSSKGPVEAELVAMVLRWLPEDITVHNEDLEGERRRVLLRGLTESLTDILPLLYTLLENHFGATLTEYNRQQLDVARRHVAAVTAALNAINAYAEWAPLPDFAKYRLIHGCGFLLSSPEFRLHACEFFKLVSQRKRPHDATACEYDSAMTKIFQVLMEVAGDFLNKYGTFAVTADESEFEFAERICETMAVLGSSHMQCIVQDWNMTSRFLQLMMGYFQHYKFDLHFQALIFWLALMRGSVFKGKYVVPTIATDPASDNSGFGSAQADREKKGLPNFVNDDICTVFLDVSLQRMVKKSSVPGYASKADTLELWSDEFDGSDFSQYRSRLLELIKLVASQKPVVAAGMVSQRLDIILKNSSQESVSAENLSLMESIQPGLEAIVSAIFDGFTDLNNYSSEIKLQLHGILEGLLHQLLSLKWTEPPLAVLLAHYLDALGPYLKISLDSVPPVINKLFELLTSLPLMMKDPSNIARHARLQICTSFIRIAKSAHTSLLPLMKGIADTMALLQAEGRLLRGEHNLLGEAFLLWRPLLEFNSNKRFWSGYLSH
;
A
#
# COMPACT_ATOMS: atom_id res chain seq x y z
N MET A 1 18.82 -35.12 47.26
CA MET A 1 18.61 -33.67 47.04
C MET A 1 19.92 -32.92 46.81
N GLU A 2 21.07 -33.31 47.39
CA GLU A 2 22.37 -32.61 47.20
C GLU A 2 22.92 -32.62 45.77
N GLY A 3 22.73 -33.71 45.01
CA GLY A 3 23.26 -33.81 43.64
C GLY A 3 22.66 -32.84 42.61
N GLY A 4 21.43 -32.35 42.84
CA GLY A 4 20.75 -31.43 41.90
C GLY A 4 21.16 -29.96 42.03
N SER A 5 21.66 -29.56 43.22
CA SER A 5 22.14 -28.19 43.45
C SER A 5 23.49 -27.94 42.77
N ALA A 6 24.41 -28.90 42.90
CA ALA A 6 25.73 -28.82 42.28
C ALA A 6 25.66 -28.82 40.74
N THR A 7 24.73 -29.57 40.14
CA THR A 7 24.52 -29.53 38.68
C THR A 7 23.96 -28.19 38.23
N ALA A 8 23.04 -27.58 38.98
CA ALA A 8 22.50 -26.26 38.67
C ALA A 8 23.56 -25.16 38.74
N GLU A 9 24.43 -25.18 39.75
CA GLU A 9 25.55 -24.23 39.87
C GLU A 9 26.52 -24.35 38.68
N ASN A 10 26.86 -25.57 38.26
CA ASN A 10 27.72 -25.79 37.09
C ASN A 10 27.06 -25.32 35.78
N VAL A 11 25.75 -25.53 35.63
CA VAL A 11 25.01 -25.05 34.45
C VAL A 11 24.91 -23.52 34.45
N ALA A 12 24.65 -22.89 35.60
CA ALA A 12 24.65 -21.44 35.75
C ALA A 12 26.01 -20.83 35.36
N ALA A 13 27.12 -21.41 35.84
CA ALA A 13 28.46 -20.96 35.48
C ALA A 13 28.74 -21.11 33.96
N ALA A 14 28.32 -22.23 33.36
CA ALA A 14 28.46 -22.43 31.92
C ALA A 14 27.64 -21.41 31.11
N ILE A 15 26.42 -21.07 31.55
CA ILE A 15 25.60 -20.02 30.93
C ILE A 15 26.33 -18.68 30.99
N SER A 16 26.83 -18.28 32.16
CA SER A 16 27.58 -17.02 32.32
C SER A 16 28.79 -16.93 31.41
N VAL A 17 29.60 -18.00 31.32
CA VAL A 17 30.76 -18.06 30.40
C VAL A 17 30.33 -17.99 28.94
N SER A 18 29.21 -18.61 28.57
CA SER A 18 28.72 -18.59 27.18
C SER A 18 28.24 -17.21 26.71
N LEU A 19 27.68 -16.42 27.63
CA LEU A 19 27.12 -15.09 27.35
C LEU A 19 28.14 -13.97 27.53
N ASP A 20 29.23 -14.22 28.24
CA ASP A 20 30.27 -13.22 28.48
C ASP A 20 31.11 -12.94 27.22
N CYS A 21 31.13 -11.66 26.83
CA CYS A 21 31.92 -11.18 25.69
C CYS A 21 33.43 -11.20 25.97
N ALA A 22 33.85 -11.14 27.24
CA ALA A 22 35.25 -11.19 27.66
C ALA A 22 35.83 -12.63 27.67
N SER A 23 34.97 -13.64 27.66
CA SER A 23 35.36 -15.04 27.65
C SER A 23 35.99 -15.47 26.31
N SER A 24 37.03 -16.31 26.38
CA SER A 24 37.75 -16.79 25.19
C SER A 24 36.84 -17.63 24.27
N PRO A 25 37.10 -17.65 22.95
CA PRO A 25 36.33 -18.48 22.02
C PRO A 25 36.32 -19.97 22.37
N ASP A 26 37.40 -20.48 22.97
CA ASP A 26 37.52 -21.87 23.41
C ASP A 26 36.69 -22.14 24.66
N ALA A 27 36.72 -21.24 25.64
CA ALA A 27 35.90 -21.33 26.84
C ALA A 27 34.40 -21.28 26.50
N ARG A 28 33.99 -20.39 25.59
CA ARG A 28 32.60 -20.33 25.10
C ARG A 28 32.19 -21.61 24.37
N ARG A 29 33.04 -22.17 23.50
CA ARG A 29 32.77 -23.45 22.83
C ARG A 29 32.63 -24.60 23.82
N SER A 30 33.49 -24.67 24.83
CA SER A 30 33.40 -25.69 25.88
C SER A 30 32.13 -25.54 26.71
N ALA A 31 31.75 -24.32 27.07
CA ALA A 31 30.53 -24.04 27.81
C ALA A 31 29.28 -24.42 27.01
N VAL A 32 29.20 -24.05 25.73
CA VAL A 32 28.10 -24.46 24.84
C VAL A 32 28.05 -25.99 24.68
N GLY A 33 29.19 -26.65 24.47
CA GLY A 33 29.26 -28.11 24.39
C GLY A 33 28.76 -28.80 25.66
N TYR A 34 29.08 -28.25 26.83
CA TYR A 34 28.56 -28.74 28.10
C TYR A 34 27.04 -28.55 28.20
N LEU A 35 26.50 -27.38 27.85
CA LEU A 35 25.06 -27.12 27.86
C LEU A 35 24.29 -28.07 26.93
N GLU A 36 24.82 -28.35 25.74
CA GLU A 36 24.24 -29.34 24.83
C GLU A 36 24.30 -30.77 25.39
N SER A 37 25.37 -31.13 26.10
CA SER A 37 25.45 -32.43 26.79
C SER A 37 24.39 -32.58 27.89
N VAL A 38 24.11 -31.49 28.62
CA VAL A 38 23.07 -31.45 29.66
C VAL A 38 21.68 -31.54 29.03
N LYS A 39 21.44 -30.87 27.90
CA LYS A 39 20.17 -30.98 27.13
C LYS A 39 19.93 -32.41 26.62
N ALA A 40 20.98 -33.10 26.20
CA ALA A 40 20.91 -34.48 25.71
C ALA A 40 20.80 -35.54 26.83
N GLY A 41 21.00 -35.15 28.09
CA GLY A 41 21.01 -36.04 29.26
C GLY A 41 19.62 -36.51 29.72
N ASP A 42 19.53 -36.91 30.98
CA ASP A 42 18.27 -37.36 31.61
C ASP A 42 17.27 -36.19 31.73
N ILE A 43 16.05 -36.40 31.23
CA ILE A 43 14.97 -35.39 31.24
C ILE A 43 14.60 -34.91 32.64
N ARG A 44 14.63 -35.77 33.66
CA ARG A 44 14.27 -35.41 35.04
C ARG A 44 15.35 -34.55 35.67
N VAL A 45 16.62 -34.84 35.37
CA VAL A 45 17.75 -34.03 35.83
C VAL A 45 17.71 -32.67 35.14
N LEU A 46 17.42 -32.63 33.83
CA LEU A 46 17.28 -31.40 33.08
C LEU A 46 16.11 -30.54 33.60
N ALA A 47 14.94 -31.14 33.83
CA ALA A 47 13.76 -30.44 34.36
C ALA A 47 14.02 -29.86 35.76
N ASN A 48 14.55 -30.68 36.68
CA ASN A 48 14.87 -30.23 38.04
C ASN A 48 15.94 -29.14 38.05
N THR A 49 16.99 -29.29 37.23
CA THR A 49 18.05 -28.29 37.10
C THR A 49 17.48 -26.97 36.57
N SER A 50 16.63 -27.03 35.54
CA SER A 50 16.00 -25.85 34.96
C SER A 50 15.08 -25.12 35.95
N LEU A 51 14.29 -25.87 36.73
CA LEU A 51 13.45 -25.30 37.79
C LEU A 51 14.29 -24.62 38.90
N LEU A 52 15.45 -25.18 39.23
CA LEU A 52 16.38 -24.55 40.18
C LEU A 52 16.98 -23.25 39.63
N LEU A 53 17.30 -23.20 38.33
CA LEU A 53 17.84 -22.01 37.66
C LEU A 53 16.84 -20.86 37.57
N ILE A 54 15.54 -21.15 37.54
CA ILE A 54 14.45 -20.15 37.42
C ILE A 54 14.21 -19.41 38.75
N ARG A 55 14.68 -19.95 39.88
CA ARG A 55 14.53 -19.32 41.21
C ARG A 55 15.18 -17.93 41.27
N LYS A 56 14.64 -17.09 42.15
CA LYS A 56 14.98 -15.65 42.27
C LYS A 56 16.44 -15.36 42.65
N ASP A 57 17.18 -16.37 43.09
CA ASP A 57 18.57 -16.22 43.51
C ASP A 57 19.56 -16.10 42.31
N CYS A 58 19.08 -16.37 41.09
CA CYS A 58 19.86 -16.30 39.85
C CYS A 58 19.62 -15.01 39.05
N SER A 59 20.57 -14.63 38.19
CA SER A 59 20.41 -13.47 37.29
C SER A 59 19.30 -13.71 36.24
N SER A 60 18.79 -12.63 35.63
CA SER A 60 17.71 -12.73 34.65
C SER A 60 18.13 -13.52 33.41
N GLU A 61 19.39 -13.44 32.97
CA GLU A 61 19.91 -14.20 31.83
C GLU A 61 19.95 -15.70 32.11
N ILE A 62 20.34 -16.09 33.33
CA ILE A 62 20.39 -17.51 33.75
C ILE A 62 18.96 -18.06 33.86
N ARG A 63 18.05 -17.30 34.47
CA ARG A 63 16.63 -17.66 34.60
C ARG A 63 15.98 -17.80 33.23
N LEU A 64 16.29 -16.90 32.29
CA LEU A 64 15.83 -16.96 30.91
C LEU A 64 16.32 -18.23 30.20
N HIS A 65 17.59 -18.60 30.40
CA HIS A 65 18.11 -19.85 29.86
C HIS A 65 17.42 -21.08 30.49
N GLY A 66 17.11 -21.03 31.79
CA GLY A 66 16.32 -22.06 32.48
C GLY A 66 14.94 -22.25 31.83
N PHE A 67 14.22 -21.16 31.52
CA PHE A 67 12.96 -21.24 30.78
C PHE A 67 13.13 -21.86 29.39
N LYS A 68 14.19 -21.49 28.64
CA LYS A 68 14.47 -22.10 27.33
C LYS A 68 14.77 -23.60 27.43
N MET A 69 15.41 -24.06 28.50
CA MET A 69 15.63 -25.49 28.74
C MET A 69 14.32 -26.23 29.06
N LEU A 70 13.40 -25.62 29.81
CA LEU A 70 12.06 -26.16 30.00
C LEU A 70 11.25 -26.21 28.70
N GLN A 71 11.30 -25.17 27.88
CA GLN A 71 10.65 -25.16 26.55
C GLN A 71 11.25 -26.24 25.63
N HIS A 72 12.57 -26.45 25.67
CA HIS A 72 13.21 -27.54 24.92
C HIS A 72 12.64 -28.92 25.30
N LEU A 73 12.45 -29.17 26.60
CA LEU A 73 11.80 -30.39 27.09
C LEU A 73 10.38 -30.55 26.54
N VAL A 74 9.56 -29.49 26.62
CA VAL A 74 8.16 -29.49 26.13
C VAL A 74 8.08 -29.63 24.61
N ARG A 75 8.98 -28.98 23.87
CA ARG A 75 8.94 -29.00 22.41
C ARG A 75 9.47 -30.29 21.83
N LEU A 76 10.59 -30.82 22.32
CA LEU A 76 11.31 -31.90 21.63
C LEU A 76 11.23 -33.24 22.36
N ARG A 77 11.09 -33.24 23.69
CA ARG A 77 11.22 -34.45 24.53
C ARG A 77 10.00 -34.75 25.38
N TRP A 78 8.84 -34.17 25.04
CA TRP A 78 7.59 -34.35 25.79
C TRP A 78 7.14 -35.83 25.89
N HIS A 79 7.40 -36.60 24.83
CA HIS A 79 7.02 -38.01 24.74
C HIS A 79 7.79 -38.93 25.71
N GLU A 80 8.88 -38.45 26.32
CA GLU A 80 9.68 -39.22 27.28
C GLU A 80 9.11 -39.12 28.71
N PHE A 81 8.21 -38.18 28.97
CA PHE A 81 7.54 -38.04 30.27
C PHE A 81 6.39 -39.04 30.43
N SER A 82 6.20 -39.52 31.65
CA SER A 82 4.98 -40.23 32.03
C SER A 82 3.80 -39.27 32.16
N ILE A 83 2.57 -39.78 32.04
CA ILE A 83 1.33 -38.99 32.18
C ILE A 83 1.30 -38.23 33.53
N GLN A 84 1.77 -38.87 34.61
CA GLN A 84 1.86 -38.23 35.92
C GLN A 84 2.87 -37.07 35.93
N GLU A 85 4.05 -37.27 35.33
CA GLU A 85 5.06 -36.21 35.23
C GLU A 85 4.59 -35.06 34.35
N CYS A 86 3.85 -35.31 33.26
CA CYS A 86 3.22 -34.27 32.46
C CYS A 86 2.21 -33.44 33.27
N ASN A 87 1.36 -34.10 34.05
CA ASN A 87 0.39 -33.43 34.91
C ASN A 87 1.07 -32.59 36.01
N ASP A 88 2.13 -33.12 36.61
CA ASP A 88 2.91 -32.40 37.63
C ASP A 88 3.67 -31.22 37.02
N PHE A 89 4.21 -31.37 35.80
CA PHE A 89 4.83 -30.30 35.03
C PHE A 89 3.83 -29.20 34.67
N ALA A 90 2.62 -29.56 34.22
CA ALA A 90 1.56 -28.60 33.91
C ALA A 90 1.18 -27.77 35.14
N LYS A 91 0.95 -28.42 36.29
CA LYS A 91 0.71 -27.72 37.56
C LYS A 91 1.87 -26.81 37.97
N GLY A 92 3.10 -27.31 37.81
CA GLY A 92 4.33 -26.55 38.07
C GLY A 92 4.44 -25.29 37.20
N SER A 93 4.10 -25.39 35.92
CA SER A 93 4.15 -24.26 34.98
C SER A 93 3.16 -23.14 35.35
N ILE A 94 1.99 -23.49 35.89
CA ILE A 94 1.00 -22.52 36.37
C ILE A 94 1.43 -21.89 37.69
N SER A 95 2.03 -22.66 38.60
CA SER A 95 2.59 -22.08 39.83
C SER A 95 3.73 -21.10 39.52
N LEU A 96 4.55 -21.38 38.49
CA LEU A 96 5.59 -20.46 38.04
C LEU A 96 4.99 -19.13 37.58
N ILE A 97 3.87 -19.11 36.85
CA ILE A 97 3.20 -17.85 36.49
C ILE A 97 2.85 -17.03 37.75
N MET A 98 2.36 -17.67 38.82
CA MET A 98 2.06 -16.96 40.07
C MET A 98 3.31 -16.42 40.77
N GLU A 99 4.43 -17.15 40.72
CA GLU A 99 5.71 -16.67 41.26
C GLU A 99 6.26 -15.47 40.46
N MET A 100 5.98 -15.46 39.16
CA MET A 100 6.35 -14.41 38.21
C MET A 100 5.41 -13.20 38.22
N ALA A 101 4.31 -13.24 38.99
CA ALA A 101 3.39 -12.12 39.20
C ALA A 101 3.98 -11.04 40.14
N ASN A 102 5.26 -10.71 39.95
CA ASN A 102 5.96 -9.64 40.66
C ASN A 102 6.01 -8.38 39.77
N PRO A 103 5.60 -7.20 40.28
CA PRO A 103 5.67 -5.95 39.53
C PRO A 103 7.06 -5.55 39.03
N HIS A 104 8.13 -5.98 39.71
CA HIS A 104 9.51 -5.63 39.39
C HIS A 104 10.20 -6.65 38.48
N GLU A 105 9.49 -7.70 38.10
CA GLU A 105 10.01 -8.75 37.24
C GLU A 105 10.18 -8.25 35.80
N GLU A 106 11.28 -8.63 35.15
CA GLU A 106 11.53 -8.26 33.76
C GLU A 106 10.48 -8.85 32.81
N TRP A 107 10.05 -8.05 31.84
CA TRP A 107 9.07 -8.46 30.83
C TRP A 107 9.48 -9.75 30.10
N ALA A 108 10.77 -9.92 29.80
CA ALA A 108 11.27 -11.10 29.11
C ALA A 108 10.98 -12.39 29.88
N LEU A 109 11.12 -12.38 31.21
CA LEU A 109 10.86 -13.57 32.03
C LEU A 109 9.36 -13.84 32.18
N LYS A 110 8.53 -12.80 32.33
CA LYS A 110 7.06 -12.91 32.30
C LYS A 110 6.58 -13.55 30.98
N SER A 111 7.09 -13.04 29.85
CA SER A 111 6.75 -13.51 28.51
C SER A 111 7.16 -14.97 28.30
N GLN A 112 8.31 -15.40 28.82
CA GLN A 112 8.79 -16.78 28.68
C GLN A 112 8.06 -17.77 29.59
N SER A 113 7.69 -17.36 30.80
CA SER A 113 6.86 -18.17 31.69
C SER A 113 5.48 -18.41 31.10
N THR A 114 4.89 -17.41 30.45
CA THR A 114 3.57 -17.51 29.82
C THR A 114 3.61 -18.30 28.51
N ALA A 115 4.69 -18.17 27.72
CA ALA A 115 4.95 -19.01 26.56
C ALA A 115 5.08 -20.49 26.94
N LEU A 116 5.80 -20.81 28.04
CA LEU A 116 5.93 -22.18 28.52
C LEU A 116 4.55 -22.82 28.80
N VAL A 117 3.62 -22.07 29.42
CA VAL A 117 2.26 -22.58 29.67
C VAL A 117 1.49 -22.81 28.37
N ALA A 118 1.60 -21.90 27.40
CA ALA A 118 0.99 -22.10 26.08
C ALA A 118 1.53 -23.35 25.37
N GLU A 119 2.84 -23.60 25.45
CA GLU A 119 3.48 -24.79 24.90
C GLU A 119 3.00 -26.10 25.57
N VAL A 120 2.87 -26.08 26.91
CA VAL A 120 2.33 -27.24 27.65
C VAL A 120 0.89 -27.52 27.24
N VAL A 121 0.05 -26.49 27.12
CA VAL A 121 -1.33 -26.63 26.63
C VAL A 121 -1.36 -27.16 25.20
N ARG A 122 -0.48 -26.67 24.32
CA ARG A 122 -0.31 -27.18 22.95
C ARG A 122 0.08 -28.67 22.93
N ARG A 123 0.85 -29.15 23.92
CA ARG A 123 1.34 -30.54 24.03
C ARG A 123 0.39 -31.51 24.74
N GLU A 124 -0.37 -31.08 25.73
CA GLU A 124 -1.39 -31.92 26.39
C GLU A 124 -2.74 -31.87 25.66
N GLY A 125 -3.10 -30.72 25.12
CA GLY A 125 -4.30 -30.53 24.32
C GLY A 125 -5.43 -29.83 25.06
N VAL A 126 -6.62 -29.92 24.45
CA VAL A 126 -7.80 -29.11 24.80
C VAL A 126 -8.32 -29.42 26.21
N VAL A 127 -8.18 -30.65 26.70
CA VAL A 127 -8.68 -31.04 28.03
C VAL A 127 -8.00 -30.21 29.12
N LEU A 128 -6.67 -30.12 29.10
CA LEU A 128 -5.93 -29.28 30.02
C LEU A 128 -6.38 -27.83 29.90
N TRP A 129 -6.52 -27.31 28.67
CA TRP A 129 -6.99 -25.93 28.47
C TRP A 129 -8.33 -25.64 29.17
N GLN A 130 -9.32 -26.52 29.02
CA GLN A 130 -10.63 -26.34 29.65
C GLN A 130 -10.56 -26.38 31.18
N GLU A 131 -9.65 -27.17 31.75
CA GLU A 131 -9.42 -27.20 33.20
C GLU A 131 -8.71 -25.94 33.70
N LEU A 132 -7.82 -25.36 32.90
CA LEU A 132 -7.02 -24.19 33.28
C LEU A 132 -7.75 -22.87 33.12
N LEU A 133 -8.63 -22.75 32.12
CA LEU A 133 -9.28 -21.49 31.78
C LEU A 133 -10.01 -20.83 32.97
N PRO A 134 -10.82 -21.53 33.79
CA PRO A 134 -11.45 -20.91 34.97
C PRO A 134 -10.45 -20.36 35.99
N SER A 135 -9.32 -21.06 36.17
CA SER A 135 -8.26 -20.64 37.09
C SER A 135 -7.54 -19.38 36.58
N LEU A 136 -7.30 -19.29 35.27
CA LEU A 136 -6.72 -18.10 34.62
C LEU A 136 -7.68 -16.90 34.69
N VAL A 137 -8.97 -17.12 34.46
CA VAL A 137 -10.01 -16.09 34.63
C VAL A 137 -9.99 -15.56 36.06
N SER A 138 -9.98 -16.44 37.07
CA SER A 138 -9.90 -16.03 38.48
C SER A 138 -8.57 -15.36 38.84
N LEU A 139 -7.47 -15.68 38.16
CA LEU A 139 -6.18 -15.05 38.39
C LEU A 139 -6.17 -13.61 37.86
N SER A 140 -6.75 -13.40 36.67
CA SER A 140 -6.78 -12.09 36.00
C SER A 140 -7.50 -11.00 36.81
N SER A 141 -8.40 -11.36 37.71
CA SER A 141 -9.13 -10.40 38.55
C SER A 141 -8.41 -9.97 39.82
N LYS A 142 -7.23 -10.55 40.13
CA LYS A 142 -6.50 -10.25 41.38
C LYS A 142 -5.71 -8.95 41.33
N GLY A 143 -5.21 -8.55 40.15
CA GLY A 143 -4.35 -7.38 40.00
C GLY A 143 -3.87 -7.17 38.57
N PRO A 144 -3.22 -6.03 38.29
CA PRO A 144 -2.77 -5.68 36.94
C PRO A 144 -1.65 -6.58 36.42
N VAL A 145 -0.77 -7.08 37.29
CA VAL A 145 0.35 -7.96 36.86
C VAL A 145 -0.18 -9.35 36.53
N GLU A 146 -1.13 -9.85 37.29
CA GLU A 146 -1.82 -11.11 37.03
C GLU A 146 -2.63 -11.04 35.74
N ALA A 147 -3.35 -9.92 35.52
CA ALA A 147 -4.05 -9.67 34.26
C ALA A 147 -3.10 -9.61 33.05
N GLU A 148 -1.97 -8.92 33.19
CA GLU A 148 -0.91 -8.87 32.17
C GLU A 148 -0.45 -10.29 31.79
N LEU A 149 -0.12 -11.13 32.79
CA LEU A 149 0.33 -12.49 32.56
C LEU A 149 -0.73 -13.38 31.91
N VAL A 150 -1.98 -13.29 32.35
CA VAL A 150 -3.09 -14.05 31.75
C VAL A 150 -3.31 -13.61 30.29
N ALA A 151 -3.27 -12.32 30.01
CA ALA A 151 -3.35 -11.83 28.63
C ALA A 151 -2.18 -12.30 27.77
N MET A 152 -0.95 -12.38 28.31
CA MET A 152 0.19 -12.95 27.60
C MET A 152 0.00 -14.44 27.27
N VAL A 153 -0.58 -15.25 28.19
CA VAL A 153 -0.92 -16.66 27.90
C VAL A 153 -1.95 -16.73 26.77
N LEU A 154 -3.00 -15.91 26.85
CA LEU A 154 -4.05 -15.84 25.82
C LEU A 154 -3.52 -15.36 24.46
N ARG A 155 -2.41 -14.61 24.43
CA ARG A 155 -1.72 -14.23 23.19
C ARG A 155 -0.88 -15.38 22.62
N TRP A 156 -0.04 -16.01 23.43
CA TRP A 156 0.86 -17.08 23.00
C TRP A 156 0.12 -18.32 22.50
N LEU A 157 -1.02 -18.65 23.12
CA LEU A 157 -1.77 -19.86 22.81
C LEU A 157 -2.23 -19.95 21.35
N PRO A 158 -2.94 -18.95 20.77
CA PRO A 158 -3.25 -18.95 19.35
C PRO A 158 -2.01 -18.76 18.47
N GLU A 159 -1.05 -17.89 18.82
CA GLU A 159 0.16 -17.66 18.00
C GLU A 159 0.97 -18.94 17.78
N ASP A 160 1.12 -19.78 18.81
CA ASP A 160 1.82 -21.07 18.71
C ASP A 160 1.10 -22.06 17.79
N ILE A 161 -0.20 -21.88 17.54
CA ILE A 161 -1.00 -22.77 16.70
C ILE A 161 -1.16 -22.21 15.27
N THR A 162 -1.24 -20.88 15.12
CA THR A 162 -1.49 -20.22 13.83
C THR A 162 -0.21 -19.78 13.14
N VAL A 163 0.73 -19.18 13.89
CA VAL A 163 1.97 -18.60 13.37
C VAL A 163 3.14 -19.59 13.49
N HIS A 164 3.41 -20.12 14.68
CA HIS A 164 4.56 -21.00 14.95
C HIS A 164 4.20 -22.49 14.85
N ASN A 165 3.66 -22.89 13.70
CA ASN A 165 3.06 -24.21 13.49
C ASN A 165 3.95 -25.23 12.76
N GLU A 166 5.22 -24.93 12.53
CA GLU A 166 6.13 -25.75 11.69
C GLU A 166 6.27 -27.20 12.17
N ASP A 167 6.19 -27.44 13.48
CA ASP A 167 6.27 -28.76 14.12
C ASP A 167 4.90 -29.38 14.48
N LEU A 168 3.78 -28.75 14.11
CA LEU A 168 2.42 -29.25 14.37
C LEU A 168 1.81 -29.94 13.15
N GLU A 169 1.40 -31.20 13.33
CA GLU A 169 0.60 -31.90 12.33
C GLU A 169 -0.78 -31.23 12.12
N GLY A 170 -1.26 -31.26 10.88
CA GLY A 170 -2.50 -30.58 10.49
C GLY A 170 -3.74 -31.03 11.27
N GLU A 171 -3.87 -32.31 11.61
CA GLU A 171 -5.03 -32.80 12.37
C GLU A 171 -5.02 -32.29 13.82
N ARG A 172 -3.87 -32.37 14.47
CA ARG A 172 -3.69 -31.85 15.83
C ARG A 172 -3.98 -30.34 15.90
N ARG A 173 -3.52 -29.59 14.89
CA ARG A 173 -3.83 -28.17 14.73
C ARG A 173 -5.34 -27.93 14.66
N ARG A 174 -6.07 -28.72 13.86
CA ARG A 174 -7.53 -28.60 13.75
C ARG A 174 -8.24 -28.85 15.08
N VAL A 175 -7.81 -29.86 15.85
CA VAL A 175 -8.38 -30.17 17.17
C VAL A 175 -8.14 -29.02 18.16
N LEU A 176 -6.92 -28.50 18.22
CA LEU A 176 -6.57 -27.37 19.11
C LEU A 176 -7.37 -26.11 18.75
N LEU A 177 -7.43 -25.74 17.47
CA LEU A 177 -8.21 -24.58 17.03
C LEU A 177 -9.71 -24.75 17.31
N ARG A 178 -10.26 -25.96 17.16
CA ARG A 178 -11.65 -26.23 17.52
C ARG A 178 -11.89 -26.02 19.01
N GLY A 179 -11.02 -26.56 19.86
CA GLY A 179 -11.09 -26.38 21.30
C GLY A 179 -10.99 -24.91 21.73
N LEU A 180 -10.13 -24.12 21.07
CA LEU A 180 -10.06 -22.68 21.30
C LEU A 180 -11.31 -21.95 20.82
N THR A 181 -11.88 -22.37 19.69
CA THR A 181 -13.11 -21.80 19.14
C THR A 181 -14.28 -22.00 20.12
N GLU A 182 -14.37 -23.17 20.75
CA GLU A 182 -15.36 -23.48 21.79
C GLU A 182 -15.21 -22.57 23.02
N SER A 183 -13.99 -22.20 23.40
CA SER A 183 -13.72 -21.28 24.52
C SER A 183 -13.84 -19.79 24.18
N LEU A 184 -14.10 -19.40 22.92
CA LEU A 184 -14.19 -17.97 22.54
C LEU A 184 -15.31 -17.24 23.30
N THR A 185 -16.37 -17.95 23.69
CA THR A 185 -17.48 -17.38 24.45
C THR A 185 -17.09 -16.89 25.83
N ASP A 186 -15.98 -17.39 26.38
CA ASP A 186 -15.43 -17.01 27.68
C ASP A 186 -14.21 -16.07 27.51
N ILE A 187 -13.36 -16.35 26.52
CA ILE A 187 -12.12 -15.59 26.27
C ILE A 187 -12.42 -14.16 25.78
N LEU A 188 -13.31 -13.99 24.79
CA LEU A 188 -13.55 -12.67 24.21
C LEU A 188 -14.20 -11.67 25.20
N PRO A 189 -15.21 -12.05 26.00
CA PRO A 189 -15.69 -11.17 27.09
C PRO A 189 -14.60 -10.88 28.13
N LEU A 190 -13.79 -11.88 28.51
CA LEU A 190 -12.69 -11.67 29.45
C LEU A 190 -11.73 -10.59 28.93
N LEU A 191 -11.29 -10.68 27.68
CA LEU A 191 -10.40 -9.70 27.06
C LEU A 191 -11.03 -8.30 27.05
N TYR A 192 -12.33 -8.19 26.76
CA TYR A 192 -13.04 -6.91 26.84
C TYR A 192 -13.07 -6.36 28.28
N THR A 193 -13.37 -7.19 29.28
CA THR A 193 -13.37 -6.79 30.69
C THR A 193 -11.99 -6.35 31.17
N LEU A 194 -10.92 -7.01 30.73
CA LEU A 194 -9.54 -6.60 31.04
C LEU A 194 -9.22 -5.23 30.43
N LEU A 195 -9.61 -4.98 29.18
CA LEU A 195 -9.46 -3.67 28.55
C LEU A 195 -10.22 -2.60 29.33
N GLU A 196 -11.52 -2.79 29.57
CA GLU A 196 -12.39 -1.80 30.20
C GLU A 196 -11.92 -1.45 31.63
N ASN A 197 -11.66 -2.46 32.45
CA ASN A 197 -11.30 -2.26 33.86
C ASN A 197 -9.91 -1.62 34.01
N HIS A 198 -8.91 -2.11 33.27
CA HIS A 198 -7.55 -1.59 33.42
C HIS A 198 -7.35 -0.26 32.70
N PHE A 199 -8.07 0.00 31.61
CA PHE A 199 -8.06 1.34 31.01
C PHE A 199 -8.70 2.37 31.97
N GLY A 200 -9.87 2.05 32.54
CA GLY A 200 -10.50 2.91 33.55
C GLY A 200 -9.60 3.14 34.77
N ALA A 201 -8.96 2.09 35.28
CA ALA A 201 -7.99 2.20 36.38
C ALA A 201 -6.77 3.05 36.00
N THR A 202 -6.26 2.94 34.78
CA THR A 202 -5.14 3.76 34.28
C THR A 202 -5.47 5.25 34.39
N LEU A 203 -6.63 5.68 33.88
CA LEU A 203 -7.08 7.08 33.98
C LEU A 203 -7.24 7.52 35.44
N THR A 204 -7.79 6.65 36.27
CA THR A 204 -8.02 6.95 37.69
C THR A 204 -6.70 7.16 38.44
N GLU A 205 -5.73 6.29 38.21
CA GLU A 205 -4.42 6.35 38.88
C GLU A 205 -3.50 7.43 38.31
N TYR A 206 -3.63 7.75 37.01
CA TYR A 206 -2.98 8.92 36.42
C TYR A 206 -3.45 10.22 37.09
N ASN A 207 -4.76 10.37 37.28
CA ASN A 207 -5.34 11.51 38.00
C ASN A 207 -4.90 11.58 39.48
N ARG A 208 -4.59 10.43 40.10
CA ARG A 208 -4.05 10.32 41.46
C ARG A 208 -2.52 10.49 41.53
N GLN A 209 -1.85 10.72 40.41
CA GLN A 209 -0.39 10.83 40.29
C GLN A 209 0.39 9.57 40.69
N GLN A 210 -0.26 8.40 40.71
CA GLN A 210 0.39 7.11 41.01
C GLN A 210 0.94 6.46 39.73
N LEU A 211 2.01 7.05 39.18
CA LEU A 211 2.55 6.66 37.87
C LEU A 211 3.00 5.19 37.80
N ASP A 212 3.55 4.63 38.88
CA ASP A 212 3.99 3.24 38.89
C ASP A 212 2.84 2.24 38.82
N VAL A 213 1.69 2.55 39.41
CA VAL A 213 0.48 1.72 39.35
C VAL A 213 -0.19 1.89 38.00
N ALA A 214 -0.27 3.13 37.49
CA ALA A 214 -0.77 3.42 36.16
C ALA A 214 0.02 2.65 35.08
N ARG A 215 1.36 2.63 35.14
CA ARG A 215 2.23 1.87 34.22
C ARG A 215 1.90 0.37 34.20
N ARG A 216 1.55 -0.22 35.36
CA ARG A 216 1.16 -1.64 35.43
C ARG A 216 -0.18 -1.87 34.74
N HIS A 217 -1.13 -0.96 34.89
CA HIS A 217 -2.39 -1.02 34.16
C HIS A 217 -2.21 -0.81 32.65
N VAL A 218 -1.33 0.09 32.23
CA VAL A 218 -0.93 0.26 30.82
C VAL A 218 -0.35 -1.04 30.24
N ALA A 219 0.53 -1.72 30.99
CA ALA A 219 1.07 -3.01 30.58
C ALA A 219 -0.02 -4.09 30.41
N ALA A 220 -0.99 -4.13 31.34
CA ALA A 220 -2.12 -5.06 31.25
C ALA A 220 -3.02 -4.78 30.02
N VAL A 221 -3.34 -3.49 29.75
CA VAL A 221 -4.11 -3.09 28.57
C VAL A 221 -3.37 -3.44 27.28
N THR A 222 -2.06 -3.17 27.23
CA THR A 222 -1.21 -3.50 26.06
C THR A 222 -1.15 -5.01 25.82
N ALA A 223 -0.99 -5.81 26.88
CA ALA A 223 -1.02 -7.27 26.79
C ALA A 223 -2.38 -7.79 26.31
N ALA A 224 -3.48 -7.20 26.79
CA ALA A 224 -4.84 -7.56 26.34
C ALA A 224 -5.08 -7.20 24.87
N LEU A 225 -4.61 -6.04 24.39
CA LEU A 225 -4.67 -5.68 22.97
C LEU A 225 -3.87 -6.65 22.10
N ASN A 226 -2.66 -7.02 22.52
CA ASN A 226 -1.85 -7.99 21.79
C ASN A 226 -2.51 -9.37 21.75
N ALA A 227 -3.16 -9.80 22.84
CA ALA A 227 -3.98 -11.01 22.84
C ALA A 227 -5.13 -10.91 21.83
N ILE A 228 -5.88 -9.80 21.84
CA ILE A 228 -6.97 -9.56 20.88
C ILE A 228 -6.47 -9.64 19.43
N ASN A 229 -5.30 -9.05 19.13
CA ASN A 229 -4.67 -9.11 17.81
C ASN A 229 -4.39 -10.57 17.39
N ALA A 230 -3.88 -11.40 18.30
CA ALA A 230 -3.64 -12.82 18.02
C ALA A 230 -4.93 -13.62 17.72
N TYR A 231 -6.08 -13.21 18.26
CA TYR A 231 -7.38 -13.80 17.90
C TYR A 231 -7.99 -13.21 16.63
N ALA A 232 -7.69 -11.94 16.31
CA ALA A 232 -8.30 -11.19 15.20
C ALA A 232 -8.08 -11.84 13.83
N GLU A 233 -6.94 -12.51 13.64
CA GLU A 233 -6.58 -13.17 12.39
C GLU A 233 -7.56 -14.29 11.99
N TRP A 234 -8.06 -15.05 12.96
CA TRP A 234 -8.76 -16.32 12.71
C TRP A 234 -10.15 -16.44 13.35
N ALA A 235 -10.40 -15.82 14.52
CA ALA A 235 -11.69 -15.96 15.20
C ALA A 235 -12.84 -15.30 14.41
N PRO A 236 -14.11 -15.73 14.55
CA PRO A 236 -15.21 -15.16 13.78
C PRO A 236 -15.42 -13.68 14.07
N LEU A 237 -15.47 -12.85 13.01
CA LEU A 237 -15.67 -11.40 13.16
C LEU A 237 -16.96 -11.01 13.91
N PRO A 238 -18.11 -11.69 13.71
CA PRO A 238 -19.34 -11.40 14.46
C PRO A 238 -19.18 -11.50 15.98
N ASP A 239 -18.32 -12.41 16.46
CA ASP A 239 -18.10 -12.58 17.90
C ASP A 239 -17.42 -11.36 18.51
N PHE A 240 -16.45 -10.75 17.82
CA PHE A 240 -15.84 -9.49 18.28
C PHE A 240 -16.87 -8.36 18.37
N ALA A 241 -17.85 -8.32 17.46
CA ALA A 241 -18.93 -7.34 17.52
C ALA A 241 -19.91 -7.63 18.68
N LYS A 242 -20.25 -8.90 18.90
CA LYS A 242 -21.12 -9.37 19.99
C LYS A 242 -20.55 -9.04 21.36
N TYR A 243 -19.25 -9.27 21.56
CA TYR A 243 -18.54 -9.02 22.80
C TYR A 243 -17.94 -7.62 22.92
N ARG A 244 -18.36 -6.68 22.06
CA ARG A 244 -17.98 -5.24 22.10
C ARG A 244 -16.48 -4.94 21.93
N LEU A 245 -15.67 -5.90 21.48
CA LEU A 245 -14.24 -5.70 21.25
C LEU A 245 -13.95 -4.69 20.13
N ILE A 246 -14.79 -4.64 19.09
CA ILE A 246 -14.68 -3.63 18.02
C ILE A 246 -14.81 -2.21 18.61
N HIS A 247 -15.77 -2.01 19.51
CA HIS A 247 -15.97 -0.72 20.18
C HIS A 247 -14.84 -0.42 21.17
N GLY A 248 -14.41 -1.42 21.96
CA GLY A 248 -13.31 -1.27 22.91
C GLY A 248 -12.00 -0.86 22.23
N CYS A 249 -11.61 -1.55 21.14
CA CYS A 249 -10.44 -1.19 20.35
C CYS A 249 -10.62 0.17 19.66
N GLY A 250 -11.83 0.46 19.16
CA GLY A 250 -12.15 1.74 18.51
C GLY A 250 -11.99 2.93 19.45
N PHE A 251 -12.45 2.80 20.69
CA PHE A 251 -12.29 3.84 21.72
C PHE A 251 -10.81 4.11 22.04
N LEU A 252 -9.98 3.06 22.04
CA LEU A 252 -8.54 3.15 22.34
C LEU A 252 -7.72 3.82 21.22
N LEU A 253 -8.27 3.97 20.00
CA LEU A 253 -7.62 4.73 18.92
C LEU A 253 -7.41 6.21 19.28
N SER A 254 -8.22 6.75 20.18
CA SER A 254 -8.10 8.13 20.66
C SER A 254 -7.00 8.32 21.71
N SER A 255 -6.42 7.23 22.24
CA SER A 255 -5.37 7.29 23.26
C SER A 255 -3.99 7.08 22.64
N PRO A 256 -3.03 8.02 22.79
CA PRO A 256 -1.72 7.94 22.15
C PRO A 256 -0.90 6.71 22.59
N GLU A 257 -1.08 6.25 23.83
CA GLU A 257 -0.36 5.08 24.36
C GLU A 257 -0.80 3.76 23.71
N PHE A 258 -2.07 3.67 23.28
CA PHE A 258 -2.68 2.42 22.83
C PHE A 258 -3.04 2.39 21.34
N ARG A 259 -3.08 3.55 20.68
CA ARG A 259 -3.63 3.70 19.32
C ARG A 259 -2.99 2.81 18.27
N LEU A 260 -1.67 2.56 18.34
CA LEU A 260 -0.97 1.70 17.38
C LEU A 260 -1.38 0.22 17.54
N HIS A 261 -1.39 -0.28 18.78
CA HIS A 261 -1.82 -1.64 19.09
C HIS A 261 -3.30 -1.87 18.74
N ALA A 262 -4.15 -0.86 18.97
CA ALA A 262 -5.56 -0.90 18.60
C ALA A 262 -5.77 -0.79 17.08
N CYS A 263 -4.93 -0.03 16.36
CA CYS A 263 -4.98 0.07 14.90
C CYS A 263 -4.65 -1.28 14.23
N GLU A 264 -3.72 -2.04 14.81
CA GLU A 264 -3.33 -3.35 14.30
C GLU A 264 -4.52 -4.32 14.25
N PHE A 265 -5.41 -4.29 15.25
CA PHE A 265 -6.67 -5.06 15.23
C PHE A 265 -7.48 -4.79 13.96
N PHE A 266 -7.67 -3.50 13.62
CA PHE A 266 -8.44 -3.10 12.44
C PHE A 266 -7.72 -3.47 11.14
N LYS A 267 -6.38 -3.35 11.11
CA LYS A 267 -5.55 -3.77 9.97
C LYS A 267 -5.72 -5.27 9.70
N LEU A 268 -5.55 -6.11 10.73
CA LEU A 268 -5.71 -7.56 10.61
C LEU A 268 -7.11 -7.95 10.13
N VAL A 269 -8.16 -7.34 10.69
CA VAL A 269 -9.54 -7.66 10.30
C VAL A 269 -9.84 -7.20 8.86
N SER A 270 -9.32 -6.04 8.43
CA SER A 270 -9.55 -5.50 7.07
C SER A 270 -8.95 -6.34 5.94
N GLN A 271 -7.95 -7.18 6.24
CA GLN A 271 -7.29 -8.07 5.29
C GLN A 271 -8.02 -9.40 5.12
N ARG A 272 -9.04 -9.68 5.94
CA ARG A 272 -9.75 -10.96 5.93
C ARG A 272 -10.64 -11.08 4.71
N LYS A 273 -10.80 -12.30 4.21
CA LYS A 273 -11.75 -12.55 3.12
C LYS A 273 -13.17 -12.60 3.67
N ARG A 274 -14.11 -11.98 2.94
CA ARG A 274 -15.53 -12.06 3.27
C ARG A 274 -16.01 -13.52 3.12
N PRO A 275 -16.70 -14.08 4.12
CA PRO A 275 -17.33 -15.39 4.00
C PRO A 275 -18.52 -15.35 3.03
N HIS A 276 -18.78 -16.47 2.35
CA HIS A 276 -19.89 -16.63 1.39
C HIS A 276 -21.06 -17.45 1.94
N ASP A 277 -21.04 -17.73 3.25
CA ASP A 277 -22.04 -18.56 3.92
C ASP A 277 -23.14 -17.72 4.60
N ALA A 278 -24.00 -18.37 5.38
CA ALA A 278 -25.08 -17.73 6.12
C ALA A 278 -24.57 -16.67 7.14
N THR A 279 -23.28 -16.68 7.50
CA THR A 279 -22.68 -15.69 8.42
C THR A 279 -22.33 -14.37 7.73
N ALA A 280 -22.46 -14.30 6.40
CA ALA A 280 -22.12 -13.10 5.62
C ALA A 280 -22.85 -11.85 6.08
N CYS A 281 -24.13 -11.94 6.47
CA CYS A 281 -24.90 -10.78 6.95
C CYS A 281 -24.38 -10.25 8.30
N GLU A 282 -24.05 -11.14 9.23
CA GLU A 282 -23.50 -10.77 10.54
C GLU A 282 -22.07 -10.21 10.38
N TYR A 283 -21.29 -10.81 9.48
CA TYR A 283 -19.98 -10.32 9.09
C TYR A 283 -20.05 -8.91 8.49
N ASP A 284 -20.97 -8.67 7.56
CA ASP A 284 -21.16 -7.36 6.94
C ASP A 284 -21.57 -6.31 7.98
N SER A 285 -22.45 -6.67 8.92
CA SER A 285 -22.84 -5.80 10.04
C SER A 285 -21.65 -5.43 10.93
N ALA A 286 -20.78 -6.40 11.24
CA ALA A 286 -19.56 -6.15 11.99
C ALA A 286 -18.55 -5.28 11.22
N MET A 287 -18.39 -5.51 9.91
CA MET A 287 -17.56 -4.68 9.05
C MET A 287 -18.08 -3.24 8.95
N THR A 288 -19.39 -3.03 8.88
CA THR A 288 -19.98 -1.69 8.89
C THR A 288 -19.63 -0.92 10.16
N LYS A 289 -19.58 -1.58 11.33
CA LYS A 289 -19.10 -0.96 12.57
C LYS A 289 -17.61 -0.58 12.50
N ILE A 290 -16.78 -1.40 11.85
CA ILE A 290 -15.36 -1.09 11.63
C ILE A 290 -15.21 0.13 10.72
N PHE A 291 -15.98 0.21 9.64
CA PHE A 291 -16.04 1.40 8.79
C PHE A 291 -16.41 2.65 9.60
N GLN A 292 -17.44 2.58 10.47
CA GLN A 292 -17.85 3.70 11.32
C GLN A 292 -16.70 4.21 12.20
N VAL A 293 -16.05 3.31 12.93
CA VAL A 293 -14.95 3.63 13.85
C VAL A 293 -13.78 4.29 13.10
N LEU A 294 -13.32 3.68 12.01
CA LEU A 294 -12.18 4.21 11.25
C LEU A 294 -12.51 5.54 10.56
N MET A 295 -13.73 5.70 10.05
CA MET A 295 -14.17 6.96 9.45
C MET A 295 -14.28 8.10 10.47
N GLU A 296 -14.65 7.79 11.71
CA GLU A 296 -14.69 8.78 12.79
C GLU A 296 -13.27 9.29 13.10
N VAL A 297 -12.33 8.37 13.35
CA VAL A 297 -10.93 8.71 13.65
C VAL A 297 -10.27 9.44 12.47
N ALA A 298 -10.48 8.98 11.24
CA ALA A 298 -9.97 9.66 10.06
C ALA A 298 -10.59 11.04 9.85
N GLY A 299 -11.89 11.19 10.12
CA GLY A 299 -12.56 12.48 10.07
C GLY A 299 -11.99 13.46 11.08
N ASP A 300 -11.77 13.02 12.32
CA ASP A 300 -11.17 13.83 13.37
C ASP A 300 -9.74 14.27 13.01
N PHE A 301 -8.94 13.38 12.43
CA PHE A 301 -7.61 13.71 11.95
C PHE A 301 -7.66 14.76 10.83
N LEU A 302 -8.45 14.53 9.78
CA LEU A 302 -8.55 15.45 8.64
C LEU A 302 -9.16 16.80 9.05
N ASN A 303 -10.09 16.83 10.00
CA ASN A 303 -10.63 18.08 10.54
C ASN A 303 -9.57 18.90 11.30
N LYS A 304 -8.65 18.24 12.00
CA LYS A 304 -7.57 18.89 12.76
C LYS A 304 -6.40 19.31 11.87
N TYR A 305 -6.03 18.50 10.88
CA TYR A 305 -4.76 18.62 10.14
C TYR A 305 -4.91 18.75 8.62
N GLY A 306 -6.13 18.76 8.09
CA GLY A 306 -6.38 18.63 6.64
C GLY A 306 -6.15 19.88 5.78
N THR A 307 -6.11 21.09 6.35
CA THR A 307 -6.03 22.33 5.53
C THR A 307 -4.88 23.27 5.83
N PHE A 308 -4.11 23.08 6.91
CA PHE A 308 -2.94 23.92 7.21
C PHE A 308 -1.88 23.14 7.98
N ALA A 309 -0.62 23.52 7.75
CA ALA A 309 0.58 23.08 8.47
C ALA A 309 0.53 23.51 9.95
N VAL A 310 -0.44 23.00 10.71
CA VAL A 310 -0.29 22.86 12.14
C VAL A 310 0.88 21.90 12.30
N THR A 311 1.90 22.29 13.06
CA THR A 311 3.01 21.43 13.46
C THR A 311 2.44 20.30 14.32
N ALA A 312 1.90 19.27 13.67
CA ALA A 312 1.58 18.02 14.32
C ALA A 312 2.89 17.31 14.63
N ASP A 313 2.89 16.56 15.74
CA ASP A 313 3.98 15.66 16.04
C ASP A 313 4.10 14.61 14.92
N GLU A 314 5.32 14.18 14.59
CA GLU A 314 5.54 13.16 13.56
C GLU A 314 4.79 11.86 13.90
N SER A 315 4.60 11.59 15.20
CA SER A 315 3.81 10.46 15.69
C SER A 315 2.33 10.50 15.27
N GLU A 316 1.74 11.70 15.09
CA GLU A 316 0.36 11.86 14.62
C GLU A 316 0.24 11.50 13.13
N PHE A 317 1.24 11.86 12.34
CA PHE A 317 1.27 11.50 10.91
C PHE A 317 1.54 10.02 10.71
N GLU A 318 2.44 9.41 11.47
CA GLU A 318 2.67 7.96 11.44
C GLU A 318 1.37 7.20 11.76
N PHE A 319 0.65 7.64 12.79
CA PHE A 319 -0.64 7.04 13.13
C PHE A 319 -1.69 7.24 12.02
N ALA A 320 -1.80 8.45 11.48
CA ALA A 320 -2.72 8.73 10.37
C ALA A 320 -2.40 7.91 9.12
N GLU A 321 -1.12 7.64 8.86
CA GLU A 321 -0.68 6.79 7.77
C GLU A 321 -1.18 5.36 7.96
N ARG A 322 -1.04 4.80 9.16
CA ARG A 322 -1.57 3.47 9.49
C ARG A 322 -3.09 3.39 9.38
N ILE A 323 -3.80 4.44 9.78
CA ILE A 323 -5.26 4.54 9.59
C ILE A 323 -5.61 4.62 8.11
N CYS A 324 -4.92 5.45 7.33
CA CYS A 324 -5.14 5.60 5.89
C CYS A 324 -4.87 4.28 5.14
N GLU A 325 -3.77 3.59 5.45
CA GLU A 325 -3.44 2.26 4.93
C GLU A 325 -4.57 1.26 5.23
N THR A 326 -5.02 1.22 6.48
CA THR A 326 -6.10 0.32 6.92
C THR A 326 -7.42 0.63 6.20
N MET A 327 -7.78 1.91 6.06
CA MET A 327 -8.95 2.34 5.29
C MET A 327 -8.84 1.98 3.81
N ALA A 328 -7.65 2.11 3.21
CA ALA A 328 -7.42 1.77 1.82
C ALA A 328 -7.62 0.27 1.57
N VAL A 329 -7.09 -0.59 2.44
CA VAL A 329 -7.31 -2.04 2.39
C VAL A 329 -8.78 -2.39 2.60
N LEU A 330 -9.42 -1.80 3.61
CA LEU A 330 -10.83 -2.02 3.93
C LEU A 330 -11.74 -1.62 2.76
N GLY A 331 -11.53 -0.45 2.17
CA GLY A 331 -12.28 0.04 1.02
C GLY A 331 -12.09 -0.82 -0.23
N SER A 332 -10.89 -1.36 -0.44
CA SER A 332 -10.58 -2.22 -1.59
C SER A 332 -11.24 -3.61 -1.49
N SER A 333 -11.29 -4.18 -0.29
CA SER A 333 -11.77 -5.56 -0.06
C SER A 333 -13.24 -5.64 0.36
N HIS A 334 -13.75 -4.63 1.07
CA HIS A 334 -15.04 -4.70 1.78
C HIS A 334 -16.04 -3.59 1.43
N MET A 335 -15.82 -2.82 0.35
CA MET A 335 -16.73 -1.74 -0.05
C MET A 335 -18.21 -2.16 -0.09
N GLN A 336 -18.49 -3.37 -0.58
CA GLN A 336 -19.84 -3.95 -0.65
C GLN A 336 -20.64 -3.91 0.66
N CYS A 337 -19.99 -3.90 1.83
CA CYS A 337 -20.65 -3.84 3.12
C CYS A 337 -21.30 -2.47 3.38
N ILE A 338 -20.76 -1.39 2.81
CA ILE A 338 -21.29 -0.02 2.99
C ILE A 338 -22.07 0.50 1.77
N VAL A 339 -21.94 -0.12 0.59
CA VAL A 339 -22.58 0.32 -0.67
C VAL A 339 -24.09 0.56 -0.54
N GLN A 340 -24.77 -0.21 0.32
CA GLN A 340 -26.22 -0.07 0.53
C GLN A 340 -26.60 1.25 1.22
N ASP A 341 -25.71 1.78 2.06
CA ASP A 341 -25.86 3.07 2.71
C ASP A 341 -25.04 4.13 1.95
N TRP A 342 -25.74 4.90 1.13
CA TRP A 342 -25.13 5.96 0.34
C TRP A 342 -24.46 7.04 1.20
N ASN A 343 -25.00 7.35 2.38
CA ASN A 343 -24.43 8.39 3.24
C ASN A 343 -23.07 7.93 3.79
N MET A 344 -23.00 6.67 4.23
CA MET A 344 -21.77 6.06 4.71
C MET A 344 -20.73 5.92 3.60
N THR A 345 -21.16 5.48 2.42
CA THR A 345 -20.28 5.38 1.25
C THR A 345 -19.75 6.75 0.81
N SER A 346 -20.61 7.75 0.74
CA SER A 346 -20.23 9.12 0.39
C SER A 346 -19.23 9.68 1.40
N ARG A 347 -19.49 9.52 2.70
CA ARG A 347 -18.56 9.95 3.76
C ARG A 347 -17.21 9.24 3.66
N PHE A 348 -17.20 7.92 3.43
CA PHE A 348 -15.96 7.16 3.26
C PHE A 348 -15.12 7.70 2.09
N LEU A 349 -15.76 7.91 0.93
CA LEU A 349 -15.08 8.42 -0.26
C LEU A 349 -14.60 9.87 -0.09
N GLN A 350 -15.35 10.71 0.63
CA GLN A 350 -14.93 12.07 0.99
C GLN A 350 -13.67 12.05 1.87
N LEU A 351 -13.58 11.13 2.85
CA LEU A 351 -12.40 10.97 3.70
C LEU A 351 -11.19 10.48 2.90
N MET A 352 -11.37 9.47 2.04
CA MET A 352 -10.31 9.00 1.14
C MET A 352 -9.87 10.07 0.13
N MET A 353 -10.78 10.97 -0.25
CA MET A 353 -10.43 12.14 -1.06
C MET A 353 -9.62 13.16 -0.25
N GLY A 354 -9.99 13.40 1.01
CA GLY A 354 -9.23 14.25 1.93
C GLY A 354 -7.79 13.77 2.10
N TYR A 355 -7.57 12.46 2.27
CA TYR A 355 -6.22 11.89 2.31
C TYR A 355 -5.49 12.01 0.97
N PHE A 356 -6.18 11.81 -0.15
CA PHE A 356 -5.58 11.96 -1.48
C PHE A 356 -5.12 13.40 -1.76
N GLN A 357 -5.85 14.41 -1.28
CA GLN A 357 -5.51 15.82 -1.40
C GLN A 357 -4.53 16.31 -0.31
N HIS A 358 -4.28 15.48 0.71
CA HIS A 358 -3.47 15.86 1.86
C HIS A 358 -2.05 16.23 1.43
N TYR A 359 -1.41 17.16 2.16
CA TYR A 359 -0.08 17.66 1.78
C TYR A 359 1.04 16.65 1.99
N LYS A 360 1.02 15.89 3.10
CA LYS A 360 1.96 14.79 3.38
C LYS A 360 1.95 13.72 2.29
N PHE A 361 3.14 13.26 1.89
CA PHE A 361 3.30 12.31 0.79
C PHE A 361 2.73 10.93 1.13
N ASP A 362 3.05 10.38 2.30
CA ASP A 362 2.67 9.01 2.67
C ASP A 362 1.14 8.83 2.71
N LEU A 363 0.42 9.82 3.24
CA LEU A 363 -1.05 9.84 3.27
C LEU A 363 -1.65 9.86 1.86
N HIS A 364 -1.13 10.70 0.98
CA HIS A 364 -1.54 10.73 -0.42
C HIS A 364 -1.26 9.38 -1.10
N PHE A 365 -0.10 8.79 -0.85
CA PHE A 365 0.32 7.54 -1.48
C PHE A 365 -0.59 6.36 -1.10
N GLN A 366 -0.95 6.23 0.17
CA GLN A 366 -1.89 5.20 0.61
C GLN A 366 -3.29 5.39 -0.02
N ALA A 367 -3.78 6.62 -0.09
CA ALA A 367 -5.05 6.92 -0.75
C ALA A 367 -5.02 6.65 -2.27
N LEU A 368 -3.90 6.94 -2.96
CA LEU A 368 -3.71 6.63 -4.38
C LEU A 368 -3.87 5.12 -4.66
N ILE A 369 -3.33 4.26 -3.80
CA ILE A 369 -3.44 2.80 -3.95
C ILE A 369 -4.92 2.37 -3.92
N PHE A 370 -5.69 2.92 -2.98
CA PHE A 370 -7.13 2.68 -2.90
C PHE A 370 -7.87 3.14 -4.16
N TRP A 371 -7.64 4.38 -4.61
CA TRP A 371 -8.33 4.92 -5.78
C TRP A 371 -8.02 4.15 -7.06
N LEU A 372 -6.78 3.67 -7.23
CA LEU A 372 -6.44 2.77 -8.33
C LEU A 372 -7.20 1.45 -8.26
N ALA A 373 -7.30 0.83 -7.07
CA ALA A 373 -8.06 -0.41 -6.90
C ALA A 373 -9.56 -0.21 -7.24
N LEU A 374 -10.16 0.89 -6.77
CA LEU A 374 -11.56 1.22 -7.04
C LEU A 374 -11.81 1.50 -8.53
N MET A 375 -10.96 2.32 -9.17
CA MET A 375 -11.10 2.73 -10.57
C MET A 375 -10.86 1.57 -11.54
N ARG A 376 -9.93 0.66 -11.24
CA ARG A 376 -9.80 -0.59 -12.02
C ARG A 376 -11.10 -1.40 -11.97
N GLY A 377 -11.70 -1.52 -10.79
CA GLY A 377 -12.96 -2.24 -10.59
C GLY A 377 -14.16 -1.67 -11.35
N SER A 378 -14.21 -0.35 -11.59
CA SER A 378 -15.30 0.29 -12.36
C SER A 378 -15.11 0.15 -13.87
N VAL A 379 -13.87 0.27 -14.38
CA VAL A 379 -13.58 0.15 -15.83
C VAL A 379 -13.87 -1.23 -16.39
N PHE A 380 -13.57 -2.31 -15.65
CA PHE A 380 -13.87 -3.68 -16.12
C PHE A 380 -15.37 -3.99 -16.19
N LYS A 381 -16.22 -3.27 -15.44
CA LYS A 381 -17.67 -3.50 -15.40
C LYS A 381 -18.44 -2.60 -16.36
N GLY A 382 -17.94 -1.40 -16.66
CA GLY A 382 -18.54 -0.48 -17.65
C GLY A 382 -18.52 -1.02 -19.09
N LYS A 383 -17.64 -1.97 -19.41
CA LYS A 383 -17.54 -2.59 -20.75
C LYS A 383 -18.63 -3.63 -21.05
N TYR A 384 -19.49 -4.00 -20.09
CA TYR A 384 -20.49 -5.07 -20.26
C TYR A 384 -21.96 -4.64 -20.07
N VAL A 385 -22.27 -3.35 -19.91
CA VAL A 385 -23.67 -2.89 -19.80
C VAL A 385 -24.20 -2.50 -21.18
N VAL A 386 -24.69 -3.48 -21.93
CA VAL A 386 -25.63 -3.23 -23.04
C VAL A 386 -27.05 -3.23 -22.43
N PRO A 387 -27.83 -2.14 -22.55
CA PRO A 387 -29.24 -2.17 -22.21
C PRO A 387 -30.01 -2.80 -23.38
N THR A 388 -30.33 -4.09 -23.27
CA THR A 388 -31.26 -4.73 -24.22
C THR A 388 -32.65 -4.18 -23.93
N ILE A 389 -33.15 -3.35 -24.85
CA ILE A 389 -34.53 -2.86 -24.85
C ILE A 389 -35.47 -4.06 -24.89
N ALA A 390 -36.34 -4.16 -23.89
CA ALA A 390 -37.34 -5.21 -23.76
C ALA A 390 -38.31 -5.20 -24.95
N THR A 391 -38.49 -6.36 -25.56
CA THR A 391 -39.70 -6.71 -26.31
C THR A 391 -39.99 -8.19 -26.06
N ASP A 392 -40.89 -8.46 -25.11
CA ASP A 392 -41.57 -9.74 -24.98
C ASP A 392 -42.64 -9.87 -26.08
N PRO A 393 -42.94 -11.09 -26.58
CA PRO A 393 -43.94 -11.91 -25.90
C PRO A 393 -43.63 -13.43 -25.80
N ALA A 394 -43.92 -13.96 -24.61
CA ALA A 394 -44.47 -15.28 -24.25
C ALA A 394 -44.21 -16.54 -25.12
N SER A 395 -43.60 -17.57 -24.51
CA SER A 395 -44.19 -18.93 -24.38
C SER A 395 -43.34 -19.84 -23.47
N ASP A 396 -44.00 -20.58 -22.59
CA ASP A 396 -43.48 -21.59 -21.65
C ASP A 396 -42.76 -22.78 -22.31
N ASN A 397 -41.65 -23.26 -21.74
CA ASN A 397 -41.54 -24.52 -20.95
C ASN A 397 -40.11 -25.11 -20.88
N SER A 398 -39.76 -25.51 -19.66
CA SER A 398 -38.85 -26.57 -19.19
C SER A 398 -37.56 -26.97 -19.94
N GLY A 399 -36.42 -26.80 -19.25
CA GLY A 399 -35.16 -27.51 -19.56
C GLY A 399 -34.05 -27.19 -18.55
N PHE A 400 -33.73 -28.16 -17.70
CA PHE A 400 -32.73 -28.12 -16.63
C PHE A 400 -31.30 -27.91 -17.18
N GLY A 401 -30.51 -26.99 -16.60
CA GLY A 401 -29.07 -26.90 -16.88
C GLY A 401 -28.38 -25.61 -16.43
N SER A 402 -27.69 -25.66 -15.27
CA SER A 402 -26.44 -24.94 -14.97
C SER A 402 -26.39 -23.42 -15.28
N ALA A 403 -27.11 -22.59 -14.52
CA ALA A 403 -26.99 -21.13 -14.60
C ALA A 403 -27.13 -20.42 -13.24
N GLN A 404 -26.49 -20.94 -12.20
CA GLN A 404 -26.52 -20.34 -10.87
C GLN A 404 -25.11 -20.19 -10.28
N ALA A 405 -24.29 -19.40 -10.97
CA ALA A 405 -23.03 -18.86 -10.43
C ALA A 405 -22.80 -17.37 -10.79
N ASP A 406 -23.74 -16.70 -11.46
CA ASP A 406 -23.52 -15.33 -11.99
C ASP A 406 -24.56 -14.28 -11.57
N ARG A 407 -25.48 -14.59 -10.66
CA ARG A 407 -26.48 -13.62 -10.17
C ARG A 407 -26.13 -13.05 -8.80
N GLU A 408 -24.92 -12.51 -8.62
CA GLU A 408 -24.64 -11.68 -7.43
C GLU A 408 -23.48 -10.67 -7.59
N LYS A 409 -22.95 -10.46 -8.80
CA LYS A 409 -22.14 -9.26 -9.09
C LYS A 409 -23.06 -8.10 -9.46
N LYS A 410 -23.88 -7.64 -8.50
CA LYS A 410 -24.54 -6.34 -8.60
C LYS A 410 -23.41 -5.31 -8.81
N GLY A 411 -23.38 -4.66 -9.97
CA GLY A 411 -22.34 -3.70 -10.33
C GLY A 411 -22.20 -2.66 -9.22
N LEU A 412 -20.97 -2.41 -8.78
CA LEU A 412 -20.72 -1.32 -7.83
C LEU A 412 -21.16 -0.03 -8.54
N PRO A 413 -21.99 0.83 -7.93
CA PRO A 413 -22.38 2.12 -8.51
C PRO A 413 -21.17 2.91 -9.05
N ASN A 414 -21.37 3.74 -10.08
CA ASN A 414 -20.35 4.73 -10.44
C ASN A 414 -20.30 5.80 -9.35
N PHE A 415 -19.40 5.64 -8.38
CA PHE A 415 -19.22 6.61 -7.28
C PHE A 415 -18.43 7.85 -7.67
N VAL A 416 -17.84 7.84 -8.87
CA VAL A 416 -16.92 8.88 -9.32
C VAL A 416 -17.69 9.85 -10.21
N ASN A 417 -17.90 11.06 -9.69
CA ASN A 417 -18.50 12.18 -10.42
C ASN A 417 -17.42 13.00 -11.15
N ASP A 418 -17.85 14.04 -11.87
CA ASP A 418 -16.94 14.92 -12.60
C ASP A 418 -16.03 15.70 -11.65
N ASP A 419 -16.54 16.15 -10.50
CA ASP A 419 -15.75 16.87 -9.49
C ASP A 419 -14.58 16.03 -8.95
N ILE A 420 -14.84 14.77 -8.58
CA ILE A 420 -13.83 13.81 -8.13
C ILE A 420 -12.78 13.59 -9.24
N CYS A 421 -13.20 13.46 -10.50
CA CYS A 421 -12.28 13.34 -11.64
C CYS A 421 -11.38 14.57 -11.78
N THR A 422 -11.93 15.78 -11.63
CA THR A 422 -11.14 17.02 -11.70
C THR A 422 -10.07 17.05 -10.60
N VAL A 423 -10.42 16.64 -9.38
CA VAL A 423 -9.47 16.57 -8.26
C VAL A 423 -8.37 15.53 -8.52
N PHE A 424 -8.72 14.34 -9.02
CA PHE A 424 -7.72 13.33 -9.37
C PHE A 424 -6.70 13.86 -10.37
N LEU A 425 -7.17 14.53 -11.42
CA LEU A 425 -6.31 15.10 -12.44
C LEU A 425 -5.47 16.24 -11.86
N ASP A 426 -6.05 17.16 -11.10
CA ASP A 426 -5.33 18.29 -10.52
C ASP A 426 -4.18 17.84 -9.62
N VAL A 427 -4.49 17.02 -8.61
CA VAL A 427 -3.51 16.55 -7.63
C VAL A 427 -2.45 15.67 -8.29
N SER A 428 -2.85 14.77 -9.20
CA SER A 428 -1.89 13.90 -9.89
C SER A 428 -0.91 14.69 -10.75
N LEU A 429 -1.41 15.69 -11.50
CA LEU A 429 -0.56 16.56 -12.32
C LEU A 429 0.34 17.47 -11.45
N GLN A 430 -0.13 17.90 -10.26
CA GLN A 430 0.70 18.63 -9.28
C GLN A 430 1.86 17.77 -8.76
N ARG A 431 1.58 16.51 -8.41
CA ARG A 431 2.54 15.59 -7.75
C ARG A 431 3.48 14.84 -8.72
N MET A 432 3.38 15.11 -10.01
CA MET A 432 4.29 14.55 -11.04
C MET A 432 5.69 15.18 -11.06
N VAL A 433 5.94 16.21 -10.24
CA VAL A 433 7.24 16.89 -10.08
C VAL A 433 8.02 16.26 -8.92
N LYS A 434 9.31 15.96 -9.14
CA LYS A 434 10.24 15.54 -8.07
C LYS A 434 10.72 16.78 -7.31
N LYS A 435 10.84 16.72 -5.97
CA LYS A 435 11.42 17.80 -5.16
C LYS A 435 12.85 18.09 -5.64
N SER A 436 13.11 19.32 -6.10
CA SER A 436 14.47 19.71 -6.51
C SER A 436 15.31 20.05 -5.27
N SER A 437 16.55 19.58 -5.23
CA SER A 437 17.45 19.72 -4.08
C SER A 437 18.12 21.09 -3.96
N VAL A 438 17.59 22.14 -4.61
CA VAL A 438 18.24 23.46 -4.62
C VAL A 438 17.92 24.21 -3.32
N PRO A 439 18.90 24.47 -2.43
CA PRO A 439 18.65 25.16 -1.18
C PRO A 439 18.51 26.67 -1.45
N GLY A 440 17.41 27.29 -1.00
CA GLY A 440 17.34 28.75 -0.83
C GLY A 440 16.21 29.52 -1.51
N TYR A 441 15.30 28.89 -2.24
CA TYR A 441 14.12 29.57 -2.80
C TYR A 441 12.84 28.86 -2.34
N ALA A 442 12.16 29.48 -1.38
CA ALA A 442 10.82 29.11 -0.93
C ALA A 442 9.82 29.38 -2.07
N SER A 443 9.61 28.37 -2.92
CA SER A 443 8.54 28.39 -3.91
C SER A 443 7.20 28.22 -3.20
N LYS A 444 6.10 28.71 -3.79
CA LYS A 444 4.72 28.43 -3.30
C LYS A 444 4.39 26.93 -3.24
N ALA A 445 5.27 26.07 -3.76
CA ALA A 445 5.32 24.62 -3.56
C ALA A 445 5.55 24.17 -2.11
N ASP A 446 5.88 25.07 -1.17
CA ASP A 446 6.01 24.80 0.28
C ASP A 446 4.71 24.30 0.96
N THR A 447 3.62 24.17 0.22
CA THR A 447 2.34 23.65 0.74
C THR A 447 2.19 22.13 0.57
N LEU A 448 2.98 21.48 -0.30
CA LEU A 448 2.85 20.06 -0.62
C LEU A 448 4.18 19.32 -0.42
N GLU A 449 4.14 18.22 0.32
CA GLU A 449 5.28 17.32 0.43
C GLU A 449 5.37 16.49 -0.86
N LEU A 450 6.30 16.89 -1.71
CA LEU A 450 6.66 16.19 -2.93
C LEU A 450 7.66 15.07 -2.63
N TRP A 451 7.64 14.04 -3.47
CA TRP A 451 8.57 12.92 -3.35
C TRP A 451 10.03 13.41 -3.34
N SER A 452 10.81 12.90 -2.38
CA SER A 452 12.24 13.10 -2.19
C SER A 452 12.96 11.74 -2.14
N ASP A 453 14.29 11.75 -2.25
CA ASP A 453 15.12 10.54 -2.13
C ASP A 453 15.19 10.01 -0.68
N GLU A 454 14.51 10.65 0.28
CA GLU A 454 14.47 10.26 1.70
C GLU A 454 13.35 9.24 2.01
N PHE A 455 12.40 9.03 1.09
CA PHE A 455 11.31 8.08 1.29
C PHE A 455 11.72 6.66 0.92
N ASP A 456 11.73 5.77 1.91
CA ASP A 456 11.94 4.33 1.70
C ASP A 456 10.68 3.68 1.11
N GLY A 457 10.84 2.84 0.08
CA GLY A 457 9.79 1.90 -0.35
C GLY A 457 9.22 2.06 -1.77
N SER A 458 9.55 3.10 -2.53
CA SER A 458 9.32 3.10 -3.99
C SER A 458 10.15 4.13 -4.76
N ASP A 459 10.66 3.74 -5.92
CA ASP A 459 11.31 4.66 -6.85
C ASP A 459 10.30 5.70 -7.36
N PHE A 460 10.73 6.94 -7.56
CA PHE A 460 9.91 7.99 -8.18
C PHE A 460 9.27 7.54 -9.50
N SER A 461 9.95 6.69 -10.27
CA SER A 461 9.44 6.11 -11.52
C SER A 461 8.18 5.26 -11.29
N GLN A 462 8.16 4.44 -10.24
CA GLN A 462 7.03 3.60 -9.88
C GLN A 462 5.85 4.45 -9.39
N TYR A 463 6.12 5.42 -8.52
CA TYR A 463 5.09 6.37 -8.07
C TYR A 463 4.46 7.14 -9.24
N ARG A 464 5.29 7.70 -10.12
CA ARG A 464 4.84 8.41 -11.33
C ARG A 464 4.03 7.49 -12.24
N SER A 465 4.42 6.23 -12.39
CA SER A 465 3.66 5.27 -13.20
C SER A 465 2.24 5.04 -12.66
N ARG A 466 2.06 5.02 -11.33
CA ARG A 466 0.76 4.88 -10.66
C ARG A 466 -0.11 6.13 -10.86
N LEU A 467 0.46 7.33 -10.76
CA LEU A 467 -0.26 8.57 -11.09
C LEU A 467 -0.71 8.59 -12.55
N LEU A 468 0.17 8.22 -13.48
CA LEU A 468 -0.16 8.13 -14.90
C LEU A 468 -1.25 7.10 -15.17
N GLU A 469 -1.25 5.98 -14.46
CA GLU A 469 -2.32 4.98 -14.55
C GLU A 469 -3.66 5.57 -14.09
N LEU A 470 -3.70 6.28 -12.96
CA LEU A 470 -4.92 6.94 -12.49
C LEU A 470 -5.44 7.95 -13.53
N ILE A 471 -4.54 8.76 -14.11
CA ILE A 471 -4.87 9.71 -15.18
C ILE A 471 -5.48 8.98 -16.39
N LYS A 472 -4.91 7.85 -16.82
CA LYS A 472 -5.46 7.03 -17.92
C LYS A 472 -6.85 6.49 -17.61
N LEU A 473 -7.05 5.99 -16.38
CA LEU A 473 -8.35 5.48 -15.94
C LEU A 473 -9.42 6.59 -15.94
N VAL A 474 -9.09 7.79 -15.45
CA VAL A 474 -9.99 8.95 -15.50
C VAL A 474 -10.28 9.37 -16.95
N ALA A 475 -9.25 9.48 -17.79
CA ALA A 475 -9.41 9.85 -19.20
C ALA A 475 -10.30 8.86 -19.97
N SER A 476 -10.23 7.56 -19.65
CA SER A 476 -11.10 6.54 -20.27
C SER A 476 -12.58 6.70 -19.91
N GLN A 477 -12.89 7.15 -18.69
CA GLN A 477 -14.26 7.32 -18.20
C GLN A 477 -14.85 8.70 -18.54
N LYS A 478 -14.04 9.75 -18.41
CA LYS A 478 -14.44 11.17 -18.53
C LYS A 478 -13.44 11.94 -19.42
N PRO A 479 -13.42 11.66 -20.73
CA PRO A 479 -12.38 12.16 -21.63
C PRO A 479 -12.40 13.69 -21.78
N VAL A 480 -13.58 14.32 -21.81
CA VAL A 480 -13.72 15.79 -21.95
C VAL A 480 -13.15 16.51 -20.73
N VAL A 481 -13.44 16.01 -19.52
CA VAL A 481 -12.91 16.58 -18.27
C VAL A 481 -11.39 16.46 -18.24
N ALA A 482 -10.85 15.29 -18.61
CA ALA A 482 -9.41 15.07 -18.68
C ALA A 482 -8.70 16.00 -19.67
N ALA A 483 -9.20 16.10 -20.90
CA ALA A 483 -8.65 16.97 -21.93
C ALA A 483 -8.74 18.46 -21.52
N GLY A 484 -9.88 18.88 -20.98
CA GLY A 484 -10.08 20.25 -20.50
C GLY A 484 -9.11 20.62 -19.39
N MET A 485 -8.91 19.73 -18.40
CA MET A 485 -8.05 19.99 -17.25
C MET A 485 -6.58 20.13 -17.65
N VAL A 486 -6.06 19.22 -18.48
CA VAL A 486 -4.65 19.30 -18.93
C VAL A 486 -4.43 20.55 -19.80
N SER A 487 -5.41 20.91 -20.64
CA SER A 487 -5.36 22.14 -21.45
C SER A 487 -5.33 23.39 -20.57
N GLN A 488 -6.24 23.50 -19.59
CA GLN A 488 -6.29 24.64 -18.68
C GLN A 488 -5.00 24.79 -17.87
N ARG A 489 -4.43 23.67 -17.41
CA ARG A 489 -3.17 23.69 -16.64
C ARG A 489 -2.00 24.14 -17.50
N LEU A 490 -1.91 23.65 -18.73
CA LEU A 490 -0.92 24.12 -19.70
C LEU A 490 -1.11 25.60 -20.02
N ASP A 491 -2.34 26.08 -20.18
CA ASP A 491 -2.61 27.50 -20.42
C ASP A 491 -2.12 28.40 -19.30
N ILE A 492 -2.35 28.01 -18.04
CA ILE A 492 -1.89 28.77 -16.86
C ILE A 492 -0.35 28.85 -16.87
N ILE A 493 0.32 27.74 -17.12
CA ILE A 493 1.79 27.68 -17.10
C ILE A 493 2.39 28.45 -18.28
N LEU A 494 1.82 28.29 -19.48
CA LEU A 494 2.27 28.98 -20.68
C LEU A 494 2.08 30.50 -20.56
N LYS A 495 0.96 30.97 -20.00
CA LYS A 495 0.74 32.39 -19.70
C LYS A 495 1.78 32.93 -18.71
N ASN A 496 2.13 32.17 -17.68
CA ASN A 496 3.15 32.55 -16.71
C ASN A 496 4.58 32.53 -17.30
N SER A 497 4.83 31.72 -18.33
CA SER A 497 6.13 31.60 -19.01
C SER A 497 6.40 32.66 -20.08
N SER A 498 5.43 33.50 -20.42
CA SER A 498 5.54 34.54 -21.45
C SER A 498 6.40 35.76 -21.06
N GLN A 499 7.04 35.73 -19.89
CA GLN A 499 8.06 36.72 -19.48
C GLN A 499 9.44 36.30 -20.02
N GLU A 500 10.32 37.25 -20.33
CA GLU A 500 11.55 37.11 -21.16
C GLU A 500 12.56 35.99 -20.79
N SER A 501 12.37 35.26 -19.69
CA SER A 501 13.11 34.05 -19.35
C SER A 501 12.21 33.04 -18.61
N VAL A 502 12.13 31.79 -19.09
CA VAL A 502 11.43 30.71 -18.39
C VAL A 502 12.26 30.28 -17.17
N SER A 503 11.68 30.36 -15.96
CA SER A 503 12.37 29.88 -14.75
C SER A 503 12.58 28.37 -14.78
N ALA A 504 13.63 27.88 -14.12
CA ALA A 504 13.91 26.44 -14.02
C ALA A 504 12.75 25.66 -13.35
N GLU A 505 12.03 26.29 -12.42
CA GLU A 505 10.82 25.74 -11.81
C GLU A 505 9.70 25.53 -12.85
N ASN A 506 9.41 26.56 -13.66
CA ASN A 506 8.42 26.46 -14.73
C ASN A 506 8.80 25.39 -15.75
N LEU A 507 10.08 25.28 -16.11
CA LEU A 507 10.56 24.22 -17.01
C LEU A 507 10.31 22.82 -16.42
N SER A 508 10.65 22.60 -15.14
CA SER A 508 10.42 21.31 -14.46
C SER A 508 8.95 20.94 -14.35
N LEU A 509 8.07 21.93 -14.16
CA LEU A 509 6.62 21.74 -14.13
C LEU A 509 6.07 21.39 -15.52
N MET A 510 6.63 21.98 -16.57
CA MET A 510 6.23 21.67 -17.95
C MET A 510 6.75 20.30 -18.39
N GLU A 511 7.97 19.91 -18.02
CA GLU A 511 8.47 18.56 -18.25
C GLU A 511 7.64 17.52 -17.49
N SER A 512 7.19 17.84 -16.27
CA SER A 512 6.40 16.91 -15.50
C SER A 512 5.06 16.63 -16.17
N ILE A 513 4.35 17.64 -16.70
CA ILE A 513 3.01 17.51 -17.29
C ILE A 513 2.99 16.73 -18.62
N GLN A 514 4.06 16.74 -19.41
CA GLN A 514 4.07 16.15 -20.75
C GLN A 514 3.60 14.67 -20.78
N PRO A 515 4.10 13.77 -19.91
CA PRO A 515 3.59 12.40 -19.86
C PRO A 515 2.14 12.27 -19.38
N GLY A 516 1.63 13.25 -18.64
CA GLY A 516 0.21 13.34 -18.29
C GLY A 516 -0.65 13.63 -19.53
N LEU A 517 -0.24 14.58 -20.38
CA LEU A 517 -0.91 14.82 -21.67
C LEU A 517 -0.86 13.57 -22.55
N GLU A 518 0.32 12.96 -22.69
CA GLU A 518 0.49 11.73 -23.48
C GLU A 518 -0.41 10.62 -22.97
N ALA A 519 -0.50 10.42 -21.65
CA ALA A 519 -1.38 9.44 -21.03
C ALA A 519 -2.86 9.70 -21.34
N ILE A 520 -3.31 10.96 -21.26
CA ILE A 520 -4.69 11.35 -21.56
C ILE A 520 -5.02 11.10 -23.04
N VAL A 521 -4.19 11.62 -23.95
CA VAL A 521 -4.43 11.50 -25.39
C VAL A 521 -4.38 10.04 -25.83
N SER A 522 -3.40 9.27 -25.33
CA SER A 522 -3.32 7.82 -25.61
C SER A 522 -4.54 7.08 -25.09
N ALA A 523 -5.00 7.36 -23.87
CA ALA A 523 -6.19 6.71 -23.31
C ALA A 523 -7.48 7.03 -24.08
N ILE A 524 -7.59 8.23 -24.67
CA ILE A 524 -8.75 8.65 -25.46
C ILE A 524 -8.73 8.03 -26.87
N PHE A 525 -7.55 7.91 -27.51
CA PHE A 525 -7.46 7.64 -28.96
C PHE A 525 -6.75 6.34 -29.37
N ASP A 526 -5.94 5.68 -28.53
CA ASP A 526 -5.24 4.44 -28.92
C ASP A 526 -6.20 3.23 -29.03
N GLY A 527 -7.35 3.27 -28.38
CA GLY A 527 -8.43 2.28 -28.55
C GLY A 527 -9.34 2.62 -29.73
N PHE A 528 -8.94 2.28 -30.96
CA PHE A 528 -9.74 2.56 -32.18
C PHE A 528 -11.19 2.04 -32.14
N THR A 529 -11.47 1.02 -31.33
CA THR A 529 -12.81 0.47 -31.08
C THR A 529 -13.64 1.28 -30.09
N ASP A 530 -13.01 2.05 -29.19
CA ASP A 530 -13.70 2.80 -28.11
C ASP A 530 -14.13 4.21 -28.55
N LEU A 531 -13.45 4.81 -29.54
CA LEU A 531 -13.85 6.13 -30.06
C LEU A 531 -15.23 6.11 -30.73
N ASN A 532 -15.64 4.97 -31.31
CA ASN A 532 -16.98 4.79 -31.87
C ASN A 532 -18.09 4.74 -30.81
N ASN A 533 -17.73 4.54 -29.53
CA ASN A 533 -18.67 4.50 -28.41
C ASN A 533 -18.99 5.90 -27.86
N TYR A 534 -18.22 6.93 -28.22
CA TYR A 534 -18.51 8.31 -27.82
C TYR A 534 -19.56 8.97 -28.71
N SER A 535 -20.45 9.75 -28.10
CA SER A 535 -21.43 10.57 -28.81
C SER A 535 -20.74 11.61 -29.70
N SER A 536 -21.43 12.06 -30.75
CA SER A 536 -20.94 13.11 -31.64
C SER A 536 -20.60 14.41 -30.91
N GLU A 537 -21.35 14.73 -29.85
CA GLU A 537 -21.11 15.90 -28.99
C GLU A 537 -19.77 15.81 -28.26
N ILE A 538 -19.47 14.66 -27.64
CA ILE A 538 -18.20 14.44 -26.93
C ILE A 538 -17.03 14.55 -27.90
N LYS A 539 -17.17 14.00 -29.12
CA LYS A 539 -16.12 14.10 -30.16
C LYS A 539 -15.86 15.55 -30.57
N LEU A 540 -16.91 16.36 -30.73
CA LEU A 540 -16.79 17.76 -31.12
C LEU A 540 -16.12 18.59 -30.01
N GLN A 541 -16.49 18.37 -28.74
CA GLN A 541 -15.87 19.03 -27.60
C GLN A 541 -14.39 18.66 -27.47
N LEU A 542 -14.05 17.37 -27.56
CA LEU A 542 -12.67 16.90 -27.54
C LEU A 542 -11.84 17.50 -28.69
N HIS A 543 -12.43 17.56 -29.89
CA HIS A 543 -11.77 18.17 -31.04
C HIS A 543 -11.46 19.64 -30.78
N GLY A 544 -12.43 20.44 -30.32
CA GLY A 544 -12.22 21.85 -30.02
C GLY A 544 -11.18 22.12 -28.93
N ILE A 545 -11.16 21.31 -27.86
CA ILE A 545 -10.16 21.45 -26.77
C ILE A 545 -8.75 21.15 -27.30
N LEU A 546 -8.57 20.00 -27.96
CA LEU A 546 -7.24 19.56 -28.41
C LEU A 546 -6.73 20.39 -29.59
N GLU A 547 -7.63 20.84 -30.47
CA GLU A 547 -7.28 21.77 -31.54
C GLU A 547 -6.83 23.12 -30.97
N GLY A 548 -7.56 23.66 -29.98
CA GLY A 548 -7.18 24.89 -29.29
C GLY A 548 -5.81 24.78 -28.62
N LEU A 549 -5.57 23.69 -27.89
CA LEU A 549 -4.28 23.40 -27.27
C LEU A 549 -3.16 23.29 -28.32
N LEU A 550 -3.42 22.60 -29.43
CA LEU A 550 -2.45 22.45 -30.51
C LEU A 550 -2.10 23.81 -31.14
N HIS A 551 -3.10 24.64 -31.45
CA HIS A 551 -2.87 25.99 -31.98
C HIS A 551 -2.02 26.83 -31.02
N GLN A 552 -2.28 26.74 -29.71
CA GLN A 552 -1.49 27.42 -28.70
C GLN A 552 -0.04 26.94 -28.70
N LEU A 553 0.21 25.63 -28.75
CA LEU A 553 1.57 25.07 -28.82
C LEU A 553 2.30 25.49 -30.10
N LEU A 554 1.62 25.49 -31.25
CA LEU A 554 2.19 25.92 -32.54
C LEU A 554 2.56 27.41 -32.54
N SER A 555 1.86 28.25 -31.75
CA SER A 555 2.14 29.68 -31.65
C SER A 555 3.42 30.02 -30.88
N LEU A 556 3.96 29.08 -30.09
CA LEU A 556 5.13 29.30 -29.24
C LEU A 556 6.42 29.43 -30.05
N LYS A 557 7.26 30.41 -29.74
CA LYS A 557 8.54 30.69 -30.44
C LYS A 557 9.75 30.36 -29.57
N TRP A 558 9.76 29.18 -28.96
CA TRP A 558 10.90 28.76 -28.14
C TRP A 558 12.09 28.38 -29.00
N THR A 559 13.22 29.03 -28.76
CA THR A 559 14.46 28.87 -29.52
C THR A 559 15.59 28.24 -28.70
N GLU A 560 15.40 28.10 -27.38
CA GLU A 560 16.35 27.42 -26.50
C GLU A 560 16.26 25.90 -26.67
N PRO A 561 17.38 25.16 -26.70
CA PRO A 561 17.38 23.71 -26.93
C PRO A 561 16.46 22.90 -26.00
N PRO A 562 16.43 23.12 -24.67
CA PRO A 562 15.55 22.35 -23.77
C PRO A 562 14.06 22.61 -24.05
N LEU A 563 13.69 23.88 -24.28
CA LEU A 563 12.32 24.27 -24.58
C LEU A 563 11.86 23.74 -25.95
N ALA A 564 12.74 23.76 -26.96
CA ALA A 564 12.45 23.20 -28.28
C ALA A 564 12.19 21.69 -28.23
N VAL A 565 12.98 20.94 -27.45
CA VAL A 565 12.76 19.49 -27.20
C VAL A 565 11.44 19.26 -26.49
N LEU A 566 11.14 20.05 -25.46
CA LEU A 566 9.91 19.93 -24.70
C LEU A 566 8.68 20.20 -25.58
N LEU A 567 8.71 21.24 -26.43
CA LEU A 567 7.65 21.50 -27.40
C LEU A 567 7.48 20.34 -28.39
N ALA A 568 8.58 19.75 -28.87
CA ALA A 568 8.53 18.56 -29.73
C ALA A 568 7.87 17.37 -29.01
N HIS A 569 8.19 17.13 -27.73
CA HIS A 569 7.53 16.09 -26.93
C HIS A 569 6.03 16.34 -26.68
N TYR A 570 5.61 17.61 -26.56
CA TYR A 570 4.19 17.96 -26.50
C TYR A 570 3.46 17.67 -27.82
N LEU A 571 4.11 17.93 -28.96
CA LEU A 571 3.57 17.58 -30.27
C LEU A 571 3.50 16.06 -30.46
N ASP A 572 4.52 15.32 -29.98
CA ASP A 572 4.52 13.84 -29.98
C ASP A 572 3.34 13.28 -29.18
N ALA A 573 3.06 13.85 -28.00
CA ALA A 573 1.96 13.43 -27.14
C ALA A 573 0.58 13.57 -27.83
N LEU A 574 0.44 14.51 -28.77
CA LEU A 574 -0.77 14.70 -29.59
C LEU A 574 -0.83 13.76 -30.82
N GLY A 575 0.17 12.92 -31.03
CA GLY A 575 0.25 11.98 -32.15
C GLY A 575 -1.01 11.14 -32.39
N PRO A 576 -1.62 10.50 -31.37
CA PRO A 576 -2.86 9.75 -31.54
C PRO A 576 -4.05 10.60 -32.01
N TYR A 577 -4.12 11.87 -31.58
CA TYR A 577 -5.15 12.81 -32.05
C TYR A 577 -4.95 13.21 -33.52
N LEU A 578 -3.70 13.43 -33.94
CA LEU A 578 -3.33 13.75 -35.33
C LEU A 578 -3.65 12.63 -36.32
N LYS A 579 -3.80 11.38 -35.84
CA LYS A 579 -4.29 10.27 -36.67
C LYS A 579 -5.75 10.47 -37.13
N ILE A 580 -6.54 11.24 -36.38
CA ILE A 580 -7.96 11.48 -36.64
C ILE A 580 -8.18 12.86 -37.25
N SER A 581 -7.49 13.89 -36.74
CA SER A 581 -7.53 15.25 -37.28
C SER A 581 -6.43 15.44 -38.34
N LEU A 582 -6.77 15.10 -39.58
CA LEU A 582 -5.81 15.11 -40.70
C LEU A 582 -5.38 16.54 -41.08
N ASP A 583 -6.26 17.52 -40.92
CA ASP A 583 -6.02 18.92 -41.31
C ASP A 583 -4.98 19.62 -40.42
N SER A 584 -4.76 19.13 -39.20
CA SER A 584 -3.79 19.67 -38.25
C SER A 584 -2.36 19.17 -38.47
N VAL A 585 -2.14 18.19 -39.35
CA VAL A 585 -0.82 17.56 -39.58
C VAL A 585 0.19 18.49 -40.29
N PRO A 586 -0.14 19.19 -41.40
CA PRO A 586 0.82 20.09 -42.06
C PRO A 586 1.37 21.20 -41.15
N PRO A 587 0.57 21.92 -40.33
CA PRO A 587 1.08 22.91 -39.38
C PRO A 587 2.10 22.35 -38.39
N VAL A 588 1.89 21.12 -37.90
CA VAL A 588 2.79 20.43 -36.97
C VAL A 588 4.14 20.12 -37.64
N ILE A 589 4.11 19.60 -38.87
CA ILE A 589 5.33 19.31 -39.64
C ILE A 589 6.13 20.59 -39.91
N ASN A 590 5.44 21.67 -40.31
CA ASN A 590 6.08 22.96 -40.53
C ASN A 590 6.72 23.49 -39.24
N LYS A 591 6.05 23.30 -38.09
CA LYS A 591 6.60 23.70 -36.79
C LYS A 591 7.85 22.91 -36.40
N LEU A 592 7.90 21.61 -36.67
CA LEU A 592 9.11 20.82 -36.41
C LEU A 592 10.29 21.28 -37.26
N PHE A 593 10.07 21.65 -38.54
CA PHE A 593 11.12 22.26 -39.36
C PHE A 593 11.52 23.66 -38.85
N GLU A 594 10.57 24.48 -38.39
CA GLU A 594 10.85 25.77 -37.75
C GLU A 594 11.76 25.58 -36.51
N LEU A 595 11.43 24.63 -35.62
CA LEU A 595 12.24 24.32 -34.44
C LEU A 595 13.62 23.75 -34.80
N LEU A 596 13.69 22.85 -35.79
CA LEU A 596 14.97 22.31 -36.23
C LEU A 596 15.88 23.40 -36.79
N THR A 597 15.32 24.40 -37.47
CA THR A 597 16.09 25.46 -38.13
C THR A 597 16.39 26.66 -37.24
N SER A 598 15.69 26.82 -36.11
CA SER A 598 15.96 27.85 -35.10
C SER A 598 17.11 27.47 -34.16
N LEU A 599 17.41 26.18 -34.02
CA LEU A 599 18.51 25.69 -33.18
C LEU A 599 19.90 25.88 -33.83
N PRO A 600 20.92 26.25 -33.05
CA PRO A 600 22.26 26.55 -33.57
C PRO A 600 22.94 25.33 -34.20
N LEU A 601 23.65 25.56 -35.32
CA LEU A 601 24.34 24.54 -36.12
C LEU A 601 25.78 24.26 -35.66
N MET A 602 26.44 25.22 -35.00
CA MET A 602 27.87 25.19 -34.69
C MET A 602 28.18 25.51 -33.23
N MET A 603 29.20 24.81 -32.72
CA MET A 603 29.61 24.71 -31.31
C MET A 603 30.35 25.95 -30.81
N LYS A 604 29.95 26.47 -29.65
CA LYS A 604 30.85 27.14 -28.70
C LYS A 604 30.85 26.52 -27.30
N ASP A 605 29.89 25.66 -26.98
CA ASP A 605 29.80 25.02 -25.66
C ASP A 605 30.19 23.52 -25.68
N PRO A 606 30.91 23.03 -24.66
CA PRO A 606 31.32 21.63 -24.52
C PRO A 606 30.17 20.65 -24.25
N SER A 607 28.93 21.11 -24.10
CA SER A 607 27.80 20.33 -23.57
C SER A 607 26.98 19.52 -24.59
N ASN A 608 27.18 19.72 -25.90
CA ASN A 608 26.49 18.97 -26.98
C ASN A 608 24.94 19.05 -26.95
N ILE A 609 24.35 19.96 -26.16
CA ILE A 609 22.90 20.05 -25.89
C ILE A 609 22.11 20.41 -27.16
N ALA A 610 22.61 21.36 -27.96
CA ALA A 610 21.93 21.78 -29.19
C ALA A 610 21.84 20.66 -30.23
N ARG A 611 22.89 19.84 -30.37
CA ARG A 611 22.89 18.67 -31.25
C ARG A 611 21.90 17.61 -30.76
N HIS A 612 21.87 17.35 -29.45
CA HIS A 612 20.90 16.43 -28.86
C HIS A 612 19.47 16.91 -29.15
N ALA A 613 19.19 18.20 -28.96
CA ALA A 613 17.89 18.78 -29.22
C ALA A 613 17.44 18.64 -30.68
N ARG A 614 18.34 18.91 -31.64
CA ARG A 614 18.06 18.72 -33.08
C ARG A 614 17.73 17.26 -33.41
N LEU A 615 18.47 16.30 -32.84
CA LEU A 615 18.19 14.87 -33.02
C LEU A 615 16.85 14.43 -32.42
N GLN A 616 16.47 14.98 -31.25
CA GLN A 616 15.16 14.72 -30.66
C GLN A 616 14.03 15.24 -31.54
N ILE A 617 14.17 16.43 -32.14
CA ILE A 617 13.17 16.97 -33.09
C ILE A 617 13.03 16.05 -34.31
N CYS A 618 14.13 15.53 -34.86
CA CYS A 618 14.07 14.53 -35.93
C CYS A 618 13.36 13.24 -35.48
N THR A 619 13.56 12.82 -34.23
CA THR A 619 12.89 11.63 -33.67
C THR A 619 11.39 11.87 -33.50
N SER A 620 10.99 13.04 -33.03
CA SER A 620 9.58 13.47 -32.96
C SER A 620 8.93 13.49 -34.34
N PHE A 621 9.63 13.97 -35.36
CA PHE A 621 9.16 13.89 -36.74
C PHE A 621 8.83 12.45 -37.16
N ILE A 622 9.71 11.48 -36.87
CA ILE A 622 9.49 10.06 -37.19
C ILE A 622 8.28 9.52 -36.43
N ARG A 623 8.11 9.87 -35.15
CA ARG A 623 6.96 9.44 -34.33
C ARG A 623 5.65 9.95 -34.90
N ILE A 624 5.57 11.24 -35.23
CA ILE A 624 4.38 11.83 -35.86
C ILE A 624 4.13 11.20 -37.24
N ALA A 625 5.19 10.96 -38.00
CA ALA A 625 5.11 10.28 -39.30
C ALA A 625 4.54 8.85 -39.22
N LYS A 626 4.86 8.14 -38.14
CA LYS A 626 4.32 6.80 -37.85
C LYS A 626 2.84 6.87 -37.44
N SER A 627 2.47 7.84 -36.61
CA SER A 627 1.11 7.98 -36.09
C SER A 627 0.10 8.47 -37.15
N ALA A 628 0.48 9.47 -37.96
CA ALA A 628 -0.37 10.12 -38.96
C ALA A 628 -0.07 9.67 -40.41
N HIS A 629 0.34 8.41 -40.60
CA HIS A 629 0.83 7.86 -41.87
C HIS A 629 -0.12 8.04 -43.07
N THR A 630 -1.44 8.05 -42.88
CA THR A 630 -2.43 8.25 -43.95
C THR A 630 -2.53 9.70 -44.41
N SER A 631 -2.38 10.67 -43.51
CA SER A 631 -2.48 12.11 -43.78
C SER A 631 -1.22 12.70 -44.42
N LEU A 632 -0.08 12.03 -44.21
CA LEU A 632 1.23 12.52 -44.66
C LEU A 632 1.58 12.09 -46.08
N LEU A 633 0.88 11.09 -46.63
CA LEU A 633 1.10 10.59 -47.99
C LEU A 633 1.01 11.69 -49.07
N PRO A 634 0.02 12.61 -49.02
CA PRO A 634 -0.06 13.72 -49.99
C PRO A 634 1.03 14.78 -49.79
N LEU A 635 1.61 14.88 -48.59
CA LEU A 635 2.59 15.91 -48.20
C LEU A 635 4.04 15.46 -48.47
N MET A 636 4.27 14.17 -48.76
CA MET A 636 5.60 13.58 -48.95
C MET A 636 6.52 14.40 -49.87
N LYS A 637 5.99 14.85 -51.01
CA LYS A 637 6.77 15.63 -51.98
C LYS A 637 7.21 16.97 -51.40
N GLY A 638 6.29 17.71 -50.75
CA GLY A 638 6.61 19.00 -50.14
C GLY A 638 7.61 18.88 -48.99
N ILE A 639 7.53 17.81 -48.21
CA ILE A 639 8.51 17.50 -47.15
C ILE A 639 9.89 17.23 -47.76
N ALA A 640 9.96 16.41 -48.81
CA ALA A 640 11.21 16.10 -49.48
C ALA A 640 11.86 17.32 -50.15
N ASP A 641 11.05 18.18 -50.80
CA ASP A 641 11.50 19.44 -51.38
C ASP A 641 12.07 20.38 -50.30
N THR A 642 11.42 20.44 -49.13
CA THR A 642 11.90 21.23 -47.97
C THR A 642 13.21 20.68 -47.43
N MET A 643 13.36 19.35 -47.32
CA MET A 643 14.60 18.73 -46.88
C MET A 643 15.76 18.97 -47.86
N ALA A 644 15.50 18.89 -49.16
CA ALA A 644 16.49 19.17 -50.20
C ALA A 644 16.94 20.64 -50.16
N LEU A 645 16.01 21.57 -49.94
CA LEU A 645 16.31 23.00 -49.76
C LEU A 645 17.20 23.22 -48.52
N LEU A 646 16.82 22.68 -47.36
CA LEU A 646 17.58 22.83 -46.12
C LEU A 646 18.97 22.19 -46.18
N GLN A 647 19.11 21.11 -46.94
CA GLN A 647 20.40 20.47 -47.19
C GLN A 647 21.28 21.32 -48.12
N ALA A 648 20.71 21.91 -49.17
CA ALA A 648 21.41 22.83 -50.07
C ALA A 648 21.88 24.10 -49.35
N GLU A 649 21.10 24.59 -48.38
CA GLU A 649 21.44 25.73 -47.50
C GLU A 649 22.47 25.39 -46.41
N GLY A 650 22.88 24.11 -46.27
CA GLY A 650 23.79 23.66 -45.21
C GLY A 650 23.19 23.73 -43.80
N ARG A 651 21.85 23.82 -43.68
CA ARG A 651 21.12 23.95 -42.40
C ARG A 651 20.61 22.61 -41.86
N LEU A 652 20.80 21.53 -42.62
CA LEU A 652 20.46 20.16 -42.24
C LEU A 652 21.72 19.30 -42.22
N LEU A 653 22.03 18.69 -41.08
CA LEU A 653 23.18 17.80 -40.95
C LEU A 653 22.90 16.43 -41.59
N ARG A 654 23.95 15.75 -42.07
CA ARG A 654 23.80 14.43 -42.72
C ARG A 654 23.10 13.38 -41.86
N GLY A 655 23.36 13.37 -40.55
CA GLY A 655 22.68 12.46 -39.62
C GLY A 655 21.19 12.76 -39.43
N GLU A 656 20.81 14.04 -39.49
CA GLU A 656 19.42 14.49 -39.40
C GLU A 656 18.66 14.17 -40.69
N HIS A 657 19.30 14.38 -41.84
CA HIS A 657 18.75 14.00 -43.14
C HIS A 657 18.45 12.50 -43.21
N ASN A 658 19.36 11.66 -42.69
CA ASN A 658 19.14 10.21 -42.63
C ASN A 658 17.95 9.84 -41.75
N LEU A 659 17.84 10.43 -40.54
CA LEU A 659 16.73 10.17 -39.62
C LEU A 659 15.38 10.62 -40.21
N LEU A 660 15.32 11.81 -40.81
CA LEU A 660 14.12 12.26 -41.51
C LEU A 660 13.81 11.37 -42.73
N GLY A 661 14.85 10.85 -43.40
CA GLY A 661 14.74 9.85 -44.46
C GLY A 661 14.08 8.54 -44.01
N GLU A 662 14.31 8.10 -42.78
CA GLU A 662 13.66 6.90 -42.21
C GLU A 662 12.13 7.06 -42.13
N ALA A 663 11.63 8.28 -41.89
CA ALA A 663 10.18 8.55 -41.88
C ALA A 663 9.54 8.19 -43.23
N PHE A 664 10.22 8.44 -44.35
CA PHE A 664 9.73 8.02 -45.66
C PHE A 664 9.68 6.50 -45.80
N LEU A 665 10.65 5.77 -45.22
CA LEU A 665 10.71 4.31 -45.33
C LEU A 665 9.55 3.63 -44.58
N LEU A 666 9.03 4.26 -43.52
CA LEU A 666 7.84 3.82 -42.81
C LEU A 666 6.56 3.89 -43.67
N TRP A 667 6.54 4.74 -44.71
CA TRP A 667 5.40 4.90 -45.64
C TRP A 667 5.40 3.89 -46.81
N ARG A 668 6.42 3.03 -46.89
CA ARG A 668 6.62 2.06 -48.00
C ARG A 668 5.48 1.06 -48.23
N PRO A 669 4.78 0.50 -47.21
CA PRO A 669 3.76 -0.53 -47.44
C PRO A 669 2.52 -0.05 -48.23
N LEU A 670 2.24 1.26 -48.27
CA LEU A 670 1.10 1.84 -49.00
C LEU A 670 1.44 2.25 -50.44
N LEU A 671 2.72 2.25 -50.82
CA LEU A 671 3.22 2.79 -52.08
C LEU A 671 3.45 1.73 -53.17
N GLU A 672 3.26 0.45 -52.87
CA GLU A 672 3.35 -0.62 -53.86
C GLU A 672 2.18 -0.62 -54.86
N PHE A 673 1.10 0.12 -54.58
CA PHE A 673 0.03 0.36 -55.55
C PHE A 673 0.23 1.70 -56.29
N ASN A 674 0.96 1.62 -57.42
CA ASN A 674 0.97 2.55 -58.56
C ASN A 674 1.24 4.04 -58.28
N SER A 675 2.52 4.45 -58.23
CA SER A 675 3.10 5.64 -58.92
C SER A 675 4.44 6.15 -58.32
N ASN A 676 4.86 5.71 -57.13
CA ASN A 676 6.00 6.31 -56.41
C ASN A 676 7.37 5.59 -56.50
N LYS A 677 7.52 4.56 -57.35
CA LYS A 677 8.84 3.92 -57.58
C LYS A 677 9.91 4.89 -58.12
N ARG A 678 9.53 5.87 -58.95
CA ARG A 678 10.45 6.90 -59.47
C ARG A 678 10.93 7.88 -58.41
N PHE A 679 10.07 8.25 -57.46
CA PHE A 679 10.42 9.11 -56.33
C PHE A 679 11.52 8.46 -55.47
N TRP A 680 11.34 7.20 -55.10
CA TRP A 680 12.34 6.44 -54.34
C TRP A 680 13.66 6.24 -55.09
N SER A 681 13.61 5.99 -56.39
CA SER A 681 14.81 5.85 -57.22
C SER A 681 15.59 7.17 -57.36
N GLY A 682 14.92 8.33 -57.32
CA GLY A 682 15.57 9.64 -57.35
C GLY A 682 16.07 10.10 -55.99
N TYR A 683 15.32 9.82 -54.93
CA TYR A 683 15.69 10.19 -53.56
C TYR A 683 16.89 9.39 -53.03
N LEU A 684 16.95 8.08 -53.29
CA LEU A 684 18.08 7.22 -52.86
C LEU A 684 19.33 7.35 -53.75
N SER A 685 19.25 8.09 -54.86
CA SER A 685 20.37 8.32 -55.78
C SER A 685 21.19 9.58 -55.45
N HIS A 686 20.73 10.37 -54.48
CA HIS A 686 21.41 11.52 -53.90
C HIS A 686 21.77 11.22 -52.44
#